data_AF-A0A1R2C2K1-F1
#
_entry.id   AF-A0A1R2C2K1-F1
#
_cell.length_a   1.000
_cell.length_b   1.000
_cell.length_c   1.000
_cell.angle_alpha   90.00
_cell.angle_beta   90.00
_cell.angle_gamma   90.00
#
_symmetry.space_group_name_H-M   'P 1'
#
loop_
_entity.id
_entity.type
_entity.pdbx_description
1 polymer ?
#
loop_
_entity_poly.entity_id
_entity_poly.type
_entity_poly.pdbx_seq_one_letter_code
_entity_poly.pdbx_strand_id
1 'polypeptide(L)'
;MWASLCDKILEYKLGKNFGRIIYDYSGNARHAVNGNNSLTFDYDTIPTDRGAFFAQGVDNCISLPPNDITTNNFYLTQKFSIVLWVMVGDFDQHTIFYRESENLNYALKIKREFNTKAGWIKFKHKNDESSALLSASNSFPSGDLYLGKWQLLICTFDVTELNFYINGVLAIRYTSYLTYSEDNVDFKATLGSYGLYSKSFNGYLWYFVIFDYIVNQEDFYKGFYEPGNCLVESCPSSCNPSIVQDGIQFCLSDNFDNTQNGARNNCPSGCNYGCSGSVCLNCESCMHDSCEIIENEILCLCLESSSISNAACTCPSSFYFSLLNCLICHPDCSQCDQENICLACIAQNSSPSATIGCVCNDGYFGLSMTNSSSCLPCNSECKTCYQENQCLTCNTTYSNPNGTICTCPENSYEINYSCICDEGYFMEYISDNYVCSPCHDSCLTCFSSTSDSCINCLSPLLLSETSKSCSRCLDSMYFEDFQCKSCASLCLECISLTQCTKCVNNTIITDDDYCTPTCQKGYYQEDGECVGKYFSAVTSVSNLNKIGFLFLDETENVIDSYLMKISLLPAYSFSYKMFIKNSTYFYLTLEFGSDIPEKTKLIIDLSENTIFSKSEKMLDEYIYNIELYEYSEYLNSAEAKTITKSVSSGSKAITTISIGSGIISNPSAVWSLINTIQIISYISLGSAPLTPRLKNFLGSFGQYNIAPNVAYYIFAPNSTSEPYLEARRFGLQTSVFWLNTGSMFTIFFVACVLWPVLLILSKFKLFENRKLTKIIENYRYSFFIRFIIQTFLDVGIYAIIQIRSVIII
;
A
#
# COMPACT_ATOMS: atom_id res chain seq x y z
N MET A 1 32.66 -23.20 -34.18
CA MET A 1 33.19 -21.92 -34.69
C MET A 1 31.98 -21.03 -34.82
N TRP A 2 31.74 -20.00 -34.00
CA TRP A 2 32.65 -18.95 -33.54
C TRP A 2 32.63 -18.82 -32.01
N ALA A 3 33.82 -18.66 -31.42
CA ALA A 3 34.03 -18.25 -30.02
C ALA A 3 34.03 -16.71 -29.93
N SER A 4 33.64 -16.14 -28.77
CA SER A 4 33.91 -14.75 -28.26
C SER A 4 32.64 -14.18 -27.59
N LEU A 5 32.52 -13.81 -26.30
CA LEU A 5 33.44 -13.66 -25.15
C LEU A 5 32.57 -13.77 -23.87
N CYS A 6 32.75 -14.78 -23.02
CA CYS A 6 32.29 -14.72 -21.62
C CYS A 6 33.54 -14.45 -20.79
N ASP A 7 33.92 -13.18 -20.66
CA ASP A 7 35.06 -12.79 -19.82
C ASP A 7 34.59 -12.29 -18.44
N LYS A 8 33.40 -11.68 -18.38
CA LYS A 8 32.86 -11.05 -17.16
C LYS A 8 31.58 -11.76 -16.72
N ILE A 9 31.50 -12.09 -15.43
CA ILE A 9 30.30 -12.63 -14.78
C ILE A 9 29.27 -11.52 -14.55
N LEU A 10 29.71 -10.34 -14.10
CA LEU A 10 28.91 -9.12 -13.94
C LEU A 10 29.85 -7.91 -13.81
N GLU A 11 29.39 -6.73 -14.20
CA GLU A 11 30.15 -5.47 -14.16
C GLU A 11 29.26 -4.27 -13.84
N TYR A 12 29.60 -3.53 -12.77
CA TYR A 12 28.92 -2.30 -12.38
C TYR A 12 29.87 -1.10 -12.40
N LYS A 13 29.50 -0.10 -13.20
CA LYS A 13 30.24 1.17 -13.36
C LYS A 13 29.57 2.28 -12.57
N LEU A 14 29.70 2.24 -11.24
CA LEU A 14 29.00 3.13 -10.31
C LEU A 14 29.39 4.61 -10.47
N GLY A 15 30.57 4.90 -11.03
CA GLY A 15 30.98 6.25 -11.42
C GLY A 15 30.20 6.85 -12.59
N LYS A 16 29.40 6.05 -13.31
CA LYS A 16 28.59 6.49 -14.45
C LYS A 16 27.11 6.17 -14.23
N ASN A 17 26.81 4.95 -13.80
CA ASN A 17 25.45 4.46 -13.65
C ASN A 17 25.04 4.46 -12.17
N PHE A 18 23.87 5.03 -11.90
CA PHE A 18 23.34 5.26 -10.56
C PHE A 18 21.81 5.32 -10.58
N GLY A 19 21.22 5.32 -9.39
CA GLY A 19 19.77 5.26 -9.20
C GLY A 19 19.37 3.95 -8.53
N ARG A 20 18.14 3.48 -8.76
CA ARG A 20 17.60 2.29 -8.07
C ARG A 20 18.05 0.98 -8.68
N ILE A 21 18.18 0.94 -10.00
CA ILE A 21 18.67 -0.20 -10.75
C ILE A 21 20.04 0.16 -11.31
N ILE A 22 21.02 -0.66 -10.96
CA ILE A 22 22.39 -0.55 -11.43
C ILE A 22 22.57 -1.55 -12.58
N TYR A 23 22.78 -1.01 -13.78
CA TYR A 23 22.95 -1.75 -15.01
C TYR A 23 24.19 -2.63 -14.97
N ASP A 24 24.07 -3.80 -15.59
CA ASP A 24 25.16 -4.76 -15.72
C ASP A 24 25.81 -4.62 -17.09
N TYR A 25 27.03 -4.10 -17.10
CA TYR A 25 27.81 -3.87 -18.33
C TYR A 25 28.53 -5.13 -18.84
N SER A 26 28.37 -6.28 -18.18
CA SER A 26 28.93 -7.54 -18.65
C SER A 26 28.19 -8.14 -19.85
N GLY A 27 26.98 -7.66 -20.14
CA GLY A 27 26.11 -8.21 -21.19
C GLY A 27 25.29 -9.44 -20.76
N ASN A 28 25.29 -9.79 -19.46
CA ASN A 28 24.55 -10.94 -18.92
C ASN A 28 23.19 -10.56 -18.31
N ALA A 29 22.79 -9.29 -18.41
CA ALA A 29 21.56 -8.75 -17.81
C ALA A 29 21.43 -9.03 -16.30
N ARG A 30 22.54 -9.02 -15.56
CA ARG A 30 22.58 -9.28 -14.10
C ARG A 30 22.50 -7.99 -13.30
N HIS A 31 21.41 -7.23 -13.45
CA HIS A 31 21.26 -5.91 -12.84
C HIS A 31 21.24 -5.98 -11.31
N ALA A 32 21.98 -5.07 -10.68
CA ALA A 32 21.95 -4.88 -9.23
C ALA A 32 20.87 -3.87 -8.82
N VAL A 33 20.52 -3.89 -7.55
CA VAL A 33 19.56 -2.96 -6.94
C VAL A 33 20.29 -2.13 -5.89
N ASN A 34 20.18 -0.81 -5.97
CA ASN A 34 20.63 0.07 -4.90
C ASN A 34 19.66 -0.08 -3.72
N GLY A 35 20.18 -0.35 -2.52
CA GLY A 35 19.38 -0.77 -1.38
C GLY A 35 19.03 -2.26 -1.39
N ASN A 36 17.98 -2.62 -0.65
CA ASN A 36 17.51 -3.99 -0.52
C ASN A 36 16.38 -4.37 -1.49
N ASN A 37 15.72 -3.38 -2.12
CA ASN A 37 14.56 -3.59 -2.95
C ASN A 37 14.38 -2.43 -3.96
N SER A 38 14.07 -2.75 -5.21
CA SER A 38 13.91 -1.76 -6.28
C SER A 38 12.64 -0.92 -6.18
N LEU A 39 11.72 -1.23 -5.25
CA LEU A 39 10.45 -0.54 -5.00
C LEU A 39 10.46 0.32 -3.73
N THR A 40 11.47 0.22 -2.86
CA THR A 40 11.72 1.20 -1.77
C THR A 40 13.04 1.96 -1.94
N PHE A 41 13.32 2.94 -1.07
CA PHE A 41 14.61 3.64 -0.97
C PHE A 41 15.39 3.16 0.28
N ASP A 42 15.00 2.00 0.82
CA ASP A 42 15.55 1.51 2.06
C ASP A 42 16.98 1.02 1.82
N TYR A 43 17.90 1.53 2.64
CA TYR A 43 19.33 1.19 2.57
C TYR A 43 20.02 1.64 1.28
N ASP A 44 19.45 2.60 0.56
CA ASP A 44 20.07 3.16 -0.64
C ASP A 44 21.42 3.82 -0.34
N THR A 45 22.35 3.64 -1.26
CA THR A 45 23.57 4.45 -1.34
C THR A 45 23.27 5.79 -2.00
N ILE A 46 24.09 6.81 -1.72
CA ILE A 46 23.94 8.15 -2.25
C ILE A 46 24.73 8.26 -3.58
N PRO A 47 24.08 8.57 -4.71
CA PRO A 47 24.78 8.86 -5.96
C PRO A 47 25.70 10.07 -5.85
N THR A 48 26.95 9.92 -6.31
CA THR A 48 27.92 11.02 -6.42
C THR A 48 28.71 10.90 -7.72
N ASP A 49 29.38 11.98 -8.12
CA ASP A 49 30.30 11.97 -9.27
C ASP A 49 31.57 11.13 -9.03
N ARG A 50 31.76 10.61 -7.82
CA ARG A 50 32.84 9.69 -7.43
C ARG A 50 32.31 8.27 -7.22
N GLY A 51 31.11 7.97 -7.69
CA GLY A 51 30.46 6.67 -7.56
C GLY A 51 29.44 6.61 -6.43
N ALA A 52 29.08 5.39 -6.02
CA ALA A 52 28.13 5.17 -4.95
C ALA A 52 28.76 5.50 -3.59
N PHE A 53 28.17 6.44 -2.85
CA PHE A 53 28.59 6.79 -1.50
C PHE A 53 27.77 6.05 -0.44
N PHE A 54 28.46 5.33 0.42
CA PHE A 54 27.90 4.60 1.54
C PHE A 54 28.05 5.48 2.80
N ALA A 55 26.91 5.89 3.36
CA ALA A 55 26.85 6.88 4.43
C ALA A 55 27.17 6.30 5.82
N GLN A 56 27.82 7.11 6.65
CA GLN A 56 28.19 6.73 8.01
C GLN A 56 26.97 6.52 8.92
N GLY A 57 26.98 5.43 9.70
CA GLY A 57 26.00 5.21 10.76
C GLY A 57 24.60 4.87 10.27
N VAL A 58 24.46 4.66 8.95
CA VAL A 58 23.25 4.18 8.29
C VAL A 58 23.58 2.85 7.64
N ASP A 59 22.64 1.92 7.65
CA ASP A 59 22.76 0.70 6.88
C ASP A 59 22.51 1.06 5.41
N ASN A 60 23.45 0.73 4.53
CA ASN A 60 23.32 0.95 3.09
C ASN A 60 24.05 -0.13 2.30
N CYS A 61 23.43 -0.58 1.22
CA CYS A 61 23.94 -1.67 0.42
C CYS A 61 23.59 -1.49 -1.05
N ILE A 62 24.26 -2.27 -1.90
CA ILE A 62 23.81 -2.56 -3.26
C ILE A 62 23.64 -4.08 -3.33
N SER A 63 22.43 -4.53 -3.61
CA SER A 63 22.05 -5.94 -3.67
C SER A 63 22.30 -6.52 -5.06
N LEU A 64 23.19 -7.50 -5.14
CA LEU A 64 23.50 -8.22 -6.38
C LEU A 64 22.45 -9.31 -6.62
N PRO A 65 22.35 -9.82 -7.87
CA PRO A 65 21.46 -10.95 -8.15
C PRO A 65 21.79 -12.17 -7.26
N PRO A 66 20.78 -12.91 -6.79
CA PRO A 66 19.37 -12.73 -7.06
C PRO A 66 18.78 -11.58 -6.23
N ASN A 67 17.98 -10.74 -6.88
CA ASN A 67 17.23 -9.64 -6.28
C ASN A 67 15.82 -9.58 -6.90
N ASP A 68 15.03 -8.56 -6.57
CA ASP A 68 13.64 -8.43 -7.01
C ASP A 68 13.48 -8.07 -8.50
N ILE A 69 14.56 -7.68 -9.18
CA ILE A 69 14.60 -7.42 -10.63
C ILE A 69 15.21 -8.60 -11.39
N THR A 70 16.37 -9.07 -10.95
CA THR A 70 17.09 -10.20 -11.53
C THR A 70 16.98 -11.38 -10.58
N THR A 71 16.01 -12.26 -10.83
CA THR A 71 15.73 -13.42 -9.96
C THR A 71 16.71 -14.57 -10.13
N ASN A 72 17.43 -14.62 -11.27
CA ASN A 72 18.41 -15.65 -11.55
C ASN A 72 19.68 -15.46 -10.70
N ASN A 73 20.09 -16.52 -10.00
CA ASN A 73 21.38 -16.58 -9.33
C ASN A 73 22.55 -16.49 -10.33
N PHE A 74 23.68 -15.96 -9.88
CA PHE A 74 24.97 -16.12 -10.55
C PHE A 74 25.92 -16.95 -9.69
N TYR A 75 26.77 -17.72 -10.34
CA TYR A 75 27.70 -18.64 -9.70
C TYR A 75 29.14 -18.29 -10.07
N LEU A 76 30.03 -18.36 -9.08
CA LEU A 76 31.47 -18.25 -9.24
C LEU A 76 32.05 -19.62 -9.61
N THR A 77 32.89 -19.65 -10.64
CA THR A 77 33.51 -20.90 -11.10
C THR A 77 34.71 -21.28 -10.21
N GLN A 78 35.38 -22.40 -10.52
CA GLN A 78 36.64 -22.80 -9.87
C GLN A 78 37.77 -21.76 -10.00
N LYS A 79 37.65 -20.84 -10.96
CA LYS A 79 38.55 -19.70 -11.15
C LYS A 79 37.73 -18.44 -11.21
N PHE A 80 38.09 -17.43 -10.43
CA PHE A 80 37.44 -16.12 -10.53
C PHE A 80 38.31 -15.00 -9.97
N SER A 81 37.99 -13.77 -10.37
CA SER A 81 38.54 -12.54 -9.80
C SER A 81 37.43 -11.57 -9.46
N ILE A 82 37.45 -11.03 -8.25
CA ILE A 82 36.60 -9.92 -7.81
C ILE A 82 37.47 -8.67 -7.73
N VAL A 83 37.11 -7.63 -8.47
CA VAL A 83 37.84 -6.36 -8.51
C VAL A 83 36.95 -5.25 -7.96
N LEU A 84 37.47 -4.49 -6.99
CA LEU A 84 36.80 -3.33 -6.40
C LEU A 84 37.70 -2.11 -6.40
N TRP A 85 37.19 -0.97 -6.84
CA TRP A 85 37.80 0.35 -6.63
C TRP A 85 37.04 1.09 -5.54
N VAL A 86 37.65 1.20 -4.36
CA VAL A 86 37.01 1.76 -3.16
C VAL A 86 37.81 2.90 -2.58
N MET A 87 37.12 3.84 -1.95
CA MET A 87 37.71 4.85 -1.07
C MET A 87 37.07 4.70 0.30
N VAL A 88 37.79 4.13 1.26
CA VAL A 88 37.22 3.79 2.58
C VAL A 88 37.60 4.82 3.64
N GLY A 89 36.61 5.31 4.38
CA GLY A 89 36.78 6.23 5.51
C GLY A 89 37.26 5.56 6.80
N ASP A 90 37.46 6.37 7.85
CA ASP A 90 38.15 5.94 9.07
C ASP A 90 37.27 5.37 10.20
N PHE A 91 35.96 5.46 10.06
CA PHE A 91 35.01 5.09 11.10
C PHE A 91 34.83 3.55 11.16
N ASP A 92 34.09 3.01 12.14
CA ASP A 92 33.63 1.60 12.40
C ASP A 92 34.21 0.35 11.65
N GLN A 93 33.79 -0.86 12.07
CA GLN A 93 34.09 -2.09 11.32
C GLN A 93 33.25 -2.16 10.05
N HIS A 94 33.90 -2.12 8.89
CA HIS A 94 33.26 -1.75 7.63
C HIS A 94 33.29 -2.87 6.59
N THR A 95 32.14 -3.51 6.35
CA THR A 95 31.99 -4.53 5.30
C THR A 95 31.91 -3.87 3.93
N ILE A 96 32.77 -4.29 3.01
CA ILE A 96 32.85 -3.75 1.64
C ILE A 96 32.10 -4.67 0.67
N PHE A 97 32.35 -5.98 0.77
CA PHE A 97 31.69 -7.00 -0.03
C PHE A 97 31.33 -8.18 0.85
N TYR A 98 30.13 -8.70 0.64
CA TYR A 98 29.62 -9.86 1.33
C TYR A 98 28.88 -10.78 0.37
N ARG A 99 29.22 -12.06 0.38
CA ARG A 99 28.50 -13.12 -0.32
C ARG A 99 28.32 -14.29 0.63
N GLU A 100 27.10 -14.78 0.80
CA GLU A 100 26.80 -15.92 1.67
C GLU A 100 25.71 -16.82 1.09
N SER A 101 25.75 -18.10 1.44
CA SER A 101 24.65 -19.05 1.20
C SER A 101 23.72 -19.12 2.40
N GLU A 102 22.43 -19.45 2.19
CA GLU A 102 21.44 -19.54 3.29
C GLU A 102 21.82 -20.54 4.40
N ASN A 103 22.44 -21.67 4.04
CA ASN A 103 22.89 -22.68 5.00
C ASN A 103 24.22 -22.32 5.71
N LEU A 104 24.78 -21.14 5.44
CA LEU A 104 26.04 -20.62 5.97
C LEU A 104 27.25 -21.54 5.72
N ASN A 105 27.18 -22.45 4.75
CA ASN A 105 28.31 -23.29 4.34
C ASN A 105 29.26 -22.57 3.40
N TYR A 106 28.81 -21.50 2.76
CA TYR A 106 29.61 -20.68 1.88
C TYR A 106 29.53 -19.23 2.33
N ALA A 107 30.69 -18.60 2.50
CA ALA A 107 30.77 -17.19 2.83
C ALA A 107 32.09 -16.60 2.30
N LEU A 108 32.01 -15.46 1.63
CA LEU A 108 33.16 -14.62 1.31
C LEU A 108 32.86 -13.21 1.77
N LYS A 109 33.65 -12.73 2.73
CA LYS A 109 33.49 -11.39 3.31
C LYS A 109 34.80 -10.63 3.24
N ILE A 110 34.76 -9.45 2.62
CA ILE A 110 35.88 -8.50 2.53
C ILE A 110 35.50 -7.27 3.35
N LYS A 111 36.37 -6.88 4.28
CA LYS A 111 36.15 -5.71 5.15
C LYS A 111 37.47 -4.99 5.43
N ARG A 112 37.36 -3.74 5.89
CA ARG A 112 38.46 -3.04 6.55
C ARG A 112 38.34 -3.25 8.06
N GLU A 113 39.41 -3.72 8.71
CA GLU A 113 39.44 -3.86 10.17
C GLU A 113 39.73 -2.51 10.84
N PHE A 114 38.97 -2.18 11.89
CA PHE A 114 38.96 -0.84 12.48
C PHE A 114 40.27 -0.48 13.22
N ASN A 115 40.81 -1.39 14.05
CA ASN A 115 41.90 -1.05 14.97
C ASN A 115 43.26 -0.94 14.26
N THR A 116 43.55 -1.91 13.40
CA THR A 116 44.81 -2.07 12.68
C THR A 116 44.75 -1.48 11.29
N LYS A 117 43.55 -1.18 10.77
CA LYS A 117 43.34 -0.67 9.40
C LYS A 117 43.88 -1.65 8.35
N ALA A 118 43.96 -2.93 8.71
CA ALA A 118 44.32 -4.01 7.82
C ALA A 118 43.13 -4.38 6.93
N GLY A 119 43.43 -4.89 5.74
CA GLY A 119 42.47 -5.65 4.96
C GLY A 119 42.12 -6.93 5.71
N TRP A 120 40.85 -7.26 5.72
CA TRP A 120 40.35 -8.43 6.41
C TRP A 120 39.47 -9.24 5.47
N ILE A 121 39.74 -10.53 5.43
CA ILE A 121 38.98 -11.50 4.66
C ILE A 121 38.57 -12.66 5.56
N LYS A 122 37.34 -13.10 5.40
CA LYS A 122 36.88 -14.40 5.88
C LYS A 122 36.29 -15.17 4.71
N PHE A 123 36.75 -16.39 4.57
CA PHE A 123 36.36 -17.31 3.53
C PHE A 123 35.84 -18.61 4.16
N LYS A 124 34.73 -19.12 3.65
CA LYS A 124 34.17 -20.41 4.01
C LYS A 124 33.66 -21.10 2.76
N HIS A 125 34.04 -22.37 2.58
CA HIS A 125 33.62 -23.26 1.52
C HIS A 125 33.38 -24.66 2.09
N LYS A 126 32.11 -25.01 2.29
CA LYS A 126 31.68 -26.24 2.95
C LYS A 126 32.29 -26.36 4.36
N ASN A 127 33.18 -27.33 4.55
CA ASN A 127 33.87 -27.57 5.81
C ASN A 127 35.19 -26.77 5.89
N ASP A 128 35.63 -26.16 4.80
CA ASP A 128 36.85 -25.35 4.76
C ASP A 128 36.52 -23.92 5.19
N GLU A 129 36.90 -23.56 6.41
CA GLU A 129 36.66 -22.24 6.97
C GLU A 129 37.99 -21.59 7.35
N SER A 130 38.30 -20.46 6.71
CA SER A 130 39.42 -19.64 7.13
C SER A 130 39.10 -19.00 8.49
N SER A 131 40.12 -18.87 9.34
CA SER A 131 40.05 -17.86 10.40
C SER A 131 39.97 -16.45 9.79
N ALA A 132 39.84 -15.43 10.63
CA ALA A 132 39.99 -14.04 10.19
C ALA A 132 41.40 -13.83 9.60
N LEU A 133 41.49 -13.69 8.28
CA LEU A 133 42.73 -13.39 7.58
C LEU A 133 42.93 -11.87 7.56
N LEU A 134 44.09 -11.42 8.01
CA LEU A 134 44.45 -10.01 8.13
C LEU A 134 45.68 -9.71 7.29
N SER A 135 45.67 -8.61 6.55
CA SER A 135 46.87 -8.07 5.92
C SER A 135 47.73 -7.29 6.93
N ALA A 136 48.84 -6.71 6.46
CA ALA A 136 49.65 -5.82 7.29
C ALA A 136 48.83 -4.63 7.81
N SER A 137 49.10 -4.20 9.05
CA SER A 137 48.49 -2.99 9.63
C SER A 137 48.70 -1.79 8.71
N ASN A 138 47.69 -0.92 8.61
CA ASN A 138 47.65 0.25 7.74
C ASN A 138 47.71 -0.05 6.23
N SER A 139 47.33 -1.26 5.79
CA SER A 139 47.13 -1.53 4.36
C SER A 139 46.03 -0.65 3.75
N PHE A 140 45.08 -0.18 4.57
CA PHE A 140 44.19 0.93 4.26
C PHE A 140 44.71 2.18 4.98
N PRO A 141 45.58 2.98 4.36
CA PRO A 141 46.21 4.13 5.03
C PRO A 141 45.16 5.14 5.46
N SER A 142 45.29 5.70 6.67
CA SER A 142 44.37 6.71 7.15
C SER A 142 44.93 7.64 8.24
N GLY A 143 44.49 8.90 8.18
CA GLY A 143 44.92 10.07 8.97
C GLY A 143 44.47 11.36 8.25
N ASP A 144 44.58 12.54 8.87
CA ASP A 144 44.12 13.82 8.28
C ASP A 144 44.73 14.14 6.89
N LEU A 145 45.89 13.54 6.57
CA LEU A 145 46.59 13.65 5.29
C LEU A 145 46.29 12.52 4.28
N TYR A 146 45.57 11.46 4.70
CA TYR A 146 45.37 10.23 3.92
C TYR A 146 43.92 9.73 3.92
N LEU A 147 43.00 10.40 4.63
CA LEU A 147 41.56 10.28 4.42
C LEU A 147 41.24 10.57 2.96
N GLY A 148 40.45 9.70 2.33
CA GLY A 148 40.01 9.91 0.94
C GLY A 148 40.94 9.37 -0.14
N LYS A 149 41.86 8.43 0.17
CA LYS A 149 42.62 7.75 -0.87
C LYS A 149 41.87 6.55 -1.44
N TRP A 150 41.92 6.40 -2.76
CA TRP A 150 41.43 5.22 -3.46
C TRP A 150 42.33 4.00 -3.23
N GLN A 151 41.72 2.83 -3.14
CA GLN A 151 42.37 1.53 -3.10
C GLN A 151 41.78 0.63 -4.18
N LEU A 152 42.67 -0.08 -4.88
CA LEU A 152 42.31 -1.21 -5.72
C LEU A 152 42.38 -2.48 -4.88
N LEU A 153 41.25 -3.17 -4.75
CA LEU A 153 41.16 -4.48 -4.11
C LEU A 153 40.92 -5.53 -5.20
N ILE A 154 41.78 -6.56 -5.24
CA ILE A 154 41.59 -7.70 -6.14
C ILE A 154 41.63 -8.98 -5.30
N CYS A 155 40.53 -9.72 -5.28
CA CYS A 155 40.46 -11.06 -4.68
C CYS A 155 40.39 -12.08 -5.81
N THR A 156 41.37 -12.97 -5.91
CA THR A 156 41.40 -14.02 -6.92
C THR A 156 41.33 -15.38 -6.25
N PHE A 157 40.60 -16.32 -6.85
CA PHE A 157 40.61 -17.71 -6.43
C PHE A 157 41.01 -18.58 -7.63
N ASP A 158 42.15 -19.27 -7.54
CA ASP A 158 42.61 -20.20 -8.58
C ASP A 158 42.60 -21.63 -8.05
N VAL A 159 41.51 -22.36 -8.31
CA VAL A 159 41.25 -23.76 -7.96
C VAL A 159 41.23 -24.05 -6.46
N THR A 160 42.34 -23.80 -5.76
CA THR A 160 42.53 -23.96 -4.30
C THR A 160 43.19 -22.75 -3.64
N GLU A 161 43.68 -21.77 -4.40
CA GLU A 161 44.44 -20.65 -3.83
C GLU A 161 43.65 -19.35 -3.88
N LEU A 162 43.34 -18.80 -2.70
CA LEU A 162 42.79 -17.45 -2.55
C LEU A 162 43.93 -16.47 -2.33
N ASN A 163 44.04 -15.48 -3.22
CA ASN A 163 44.99 -14.38 -3.11
C ASN A 163 44.23 -13.05 -3.07
N PHE A 164 44.62 -12.17 -2.15
CA PHE A 164 44.04 -10.84 -2.03
C PHE A 164 45.13 -9.78 -2.16
N TYR A 165 44.93 -8.89 -3.11
CA TYR A 165 45.84 -7.81 -3.46
C TYR A 165 45.24 -6.48 -3.07
N ILE A 166 46.08 -5.60 -2.51
CA ILE A 166 45.75 -4.20 -2.23
C ILE A 166 46.73 -3.35 -3.01
N ASN A 167 46.23 -2.53 -3.94
CA ASN A 167 47.04 -1.70 -4.84
C ASN A 167 48.11 -2.53 -5.59
N GLY A 168 47.70 -3.74 -6.00
CA GLY A 168 48.50 -4.77 -6.68
C GLY A 168 49.61 -5.44 -5.85
N VAL A 169 49.76 -5.10 -4.58
CA VAL A 169 50.63 -5.84 -3.65
C VAL A 169 49.84 -6.99 -3.04
N LEU A 170 50.40 -8.22 -3.11
CA LEU A 170 49.81 -9.39 -2.45
C LEU A 170 49.78 -9.17 -0.93
N ALA A 171 48.58 -9.06 -0.37
CA ALA A 171 48.34 -8.68 1.01
C ALA A 171 47.94 -9.88 1.90
N ILE A 172 47.16 -10.81 1.35
CA ILE A 172 46.74 -12.05 2.03
C ILE A 172 46.82 -13.21 1.04
N ARG A 173 47.26 -14.38 1.52
CA ARG A 173 47.20 -15.65 0.81
C ARG A 173 46.57 -16.71 1.69
N TYR A 174 45.69 -17.52 1.12
CA TYR A 174 45.08 -18.67 1.77
C TYR A 174 45.02 -19.85 0.81
N THR A 175 45.35 -21.04 1.29
CA THR A 175 45.27 -22.28 0.50
C THR A 175 44.16 -23.14 1.06
N SER A 176 43.08 -23.26 0.29
CA SER A 176 41.96 -24.16 0.52
C SER A 176 42.39 -25.61 0.35
N TYR A 177 41.87 -26.51 1.17
CA TYR A 177 42.08 -27.95 0.98
C TYR A 177 41.03 -28.57 0.05
N LEU A 178 40.02 -27.80 -0.36
CA LEU A 178 39.01 -28.17 -1.34
C LEU A 178 39.14 -27.35 -2.62
N THR A 179 38.81 -27.97 -3.75
CA THR A 179 38.58 -27.24 -5.00
C THR A 179 37.28 -26.42 -4.88
N TYR A 180 37.35 -25.13 -5.19
CA TYR A 180 36.20 -24.24 -5.08
C TYR A 180 35.09 -24.62 -6.06
N SER A 181 33.85 -24.66 -5.60
CA SER A 181 32.67 -24.85 -6.45
C SER A 181 31.41 -24.40 -5.73
N GLU A 182 30.49 -23.79 -6.47
CA GLU A 182 29.20 -23.27 -5.99
C GLU A 182 28.00 -24.13 -6.42
N ASP A 183 28.21 -25.39 -6.82
CA ASP A 183 27.16 -26.25 -7.39
C ASP A 183 25.91 -26.39 -6.51
N ASN A 184 24.74 -26.02 -7.07
CA ASN A 184 23.40 -26.13 -6.45
C ASN A 184 23.25 -25.35 -5.13
N VAL A 185 23.87 -24.19 -5.00
CA VAL A 185 23.78 -23.35 -3.80
C VAL A 185 23.32 -21.95 -4.19
N ASP A 186 22.23 -21.49 -3.59
CA ASP A 186 21.78 -20.11 -3.78
C ASP A 186 22.55 -19.16 -2.84
N PHE A 187 22.85 -17.97 -3.34
CA PHE A 187 23.64 -16.98 -2.63
C PHE A 187 22.90 -15.67 -2.49
N LYS A 188 23.20 -14.95 -1.41
CA LYS A 188 22.93 -13.52 -1.27
C LYS A 188 24.26 -12.79 -1.34
N ALA A 189 24.33 -11.77 -2.20
CA ALA A 189 25.54 -10.98 -2.37
C ALA A 189 25.23 -9.48 -2.29
N THR A 190 26.03 -8.74 -1.55
CA THR A 190 25.89 -7.30 -1.37
C THR A 190 27.23 -6.59 -1.43
N LEU A 191 27.22 -5.39 -1.99
CA LEU A 191 28.24 -4.37 -1.72
C LEU A 191 27.77 -3.55 -0.53
N GLY A 192 28.63 -3.34 0.43
CA GLY A 192 28.19 -2.90 1.75
C GLY A 192 27.43 -3.98 2.51
N SER A 193 26.68 -3.57 3.52
CA SER A 193 25.94 -4.48 4.42
C SER A 193 24.81 -3.73 5.11
N TYR A 194 23.70 -4.43 5.35
CA TYR A 194 22.59 -3.93 6.15
C TYR A 194 22.29 -4.94 7.26
N GLY A 195 22.06 -4.48 8.50
CA GLY A 195 21.71 -5.34 9.64
C GLY A 195 22.60 -5.23 10.88
N LEU A 196 22.07 -5.72 12.01
CA LEU A 196 22.59 -5.51 13.38
C LEU A 196 24.02 -6.03 13.64
N TYR A 197 24.50 -6.98 12.85
CA TYR A 197 25.79 -7.67 13.09
C TYR A 197 26.92 -7.21 12.17
N SER A 198 26.62 -6.37 11.18
CA SER A 198 27.58 -5.96 10.16
C SER A 198 27.12 -4.66 9.51
N LYS A 199 27.85 -3.57 9.79
CA LYS A 199 27.59 -2.27 9.16
C LYS A 199 28.28 -2.18 7.81
N SER A 200 27.68 -1.39 6.93
CA SER A 200 28.31 -0.99 5.68
C SER A 200 29.56 -0.14 5.92
N PHE A 201 30.42 -0.04 4.91
CA PHE A 201 31.56 0.85 4.97
C PHE A 201 31.15 2.31 4.79
N ASN A 202 31.79 3.26 5.48
CA ASN A 202 31.68 4.66 5.11
C ASN A 202 32.68 4.95 3.98
N GLY A 203 32.21 5.33 2.79
CA GLY A 203 33.10 5.64 1.68
C GLY A 203 32.47 5.54 0.30
N TYR A 204 33.32 5.53 -0.73
CA TYR A 204 32.90 5.49 -2.13
C TYR A 204 33.26 4.14 -2.77
N LEU A 205 32.41 3.66 -3.67
CA LEU A 205 32.70 2.57 -4.59
C LEU A 205 32.53 3.08 -6.02
N TRP A 206 33.62 3.05 -6.79
CA TRP A 206 33.65 3.54 -8.17
C TRP A 206 33.30 2.45 -9.18
N TYR A 207 33.85 1.25 -8.97
CA TYR A 207 33.80 0.16 -9.92
C TYR A 207 33.81 -1.18 -9.21
N PHE A 208 32.97 -2.09 -9.68
CA PHE A 208 32.87 -3.47 -9.22
C PHE A 208 32.71 -4.41 -10.41
N VAL A 209 33.52 -5.47 -10.47
CA VAL A 209 33.42 -6.46 -11.53
C VAL A 209 33.86 -7.83 -11.02
N ILE A 210 33.23 -8.87 -11.56
CA ILE A 210 33.62 -10.26 -11.34
C ILE A 210 33.97 -10.88 -12.69
N PHE A 211 35.14 -11.52 -12.76
CA PHE A 211 35.60 -12.31 -13.90
C PHE A 211 35.59 -13.79 -13.56
N ASP A 212 35.39 -14.66 -14.54
CA ASP A 212 35.51 -16.12 -14.42
C ASP A 212 36.93 -16.65 -14.67
N TYR A 213 37.91 -15.73 -14.74
CA TYR A 213 39.33 -16.03 -14.85
C TYR A 213 40.17 -15.18 -13.89
N ILE A 214 41.47 -15.47 -13.83
CA ILE A 214 42.44 -14.74 -13.00
C ILE A 214 42.96 -13.54 -13.77
N VAL A 215 42.60 -12.34 -13.32
CA VAL A 215 43.00 -11.09 -13.97
C VAL A 215 44.43 -10.70 -13.62
N ASN A 216 45.07 -9.93 -14.51
CA ASN A 216 46.33 -9.28 -14.21
C ASN A 216 46.06 -7.97 -13.46
N GLN A 217 46.79 -7.73 -12.36
CA GLN A 217 46.57 -6.54 -11.54
C GLN A 217 46.87 -5.26 -12.32
N GLU A 218 47.87 -5.29 -13.21
CA GLU A 218 48.28 -4.13 -14.01
C GLU A 218 47.23 -3.63 -15.01
N ASP A 219 46.20 -4.43 -15.29
CA ASP A 219 45.10 -4.05 -16.19
C ASP A 219 44.19 -2.99 -15.54
N PHE A 220 44.22 -2.87 -14.21
CA PHE A 220 43.33 -1.99 -13.46
C PHE A 220 44.03 -0.79 -12.82
N TYR A 221 45.36 -0.84 -12.62
CA TYR A 221 46.09 0.27 -12.01
C TYR A 221 47.52 0.44 -12.51
N LYS A 222 48.03 1.67 -12.36
CA LYS A 222 49.45 2.02 -12.50
C LYS A 222 49.90 2.89 -11.32
N GLY A 223 51.21 2.88 -11.03
CA GLY A 223 51.78 3.53 -9.83
C GLY A 223 52.07 5.04 -9.94
N PHE A 224 52.15 5.60 -11.16
CA PHE A 224 52.50 7.01 -11.37
C PHE A 224 51.59 7.65 -12.43
N TYR A 225 50.80 8.65 -12.04
CA TYR A 225 49.90 9.42 -12.89
C TYR A 225 50.62 10.32 -13.92
N GLU A 226 50.06 10.41 -15.13
CA GLU A 226 50.38 11.46 -16.12
C GLU A 226 49.45 12.68 -15.93
N PRO A 227 49.97 13.89 -15.65
CA PRO A 227 49.14 15.08 -15.41
C PRO A 227 48.16 15.43 -16.55
N GLY A 228 46.87 15.46 -16.25
CA GLY A 228 45.81 16.01 -17.10
C GLY A 228 44.57 15.12 -17.31
N ASN A 229 44.63 13.84 -16.93
CA ASN A 229 43.56 12.87 -17.23
C ASN A 229 42.73 12.48 -15.99
N CYS A 230 41.62 13.17 -15.74
CA CYS A 230 40.75 12.98 -14.57
C CYS A 230 39.39 12.41 -15.00
N LEU A 231 38.86 11.43 -14.25
CA LEU A 231 37.53 10.84 -14.51
C LEU A 231 36.37 11.69 -13.97
N VAL A 232 36.69 12.73 -13.20
CA VAL A 232 35.72 13.68 -12.63
C VAL A 232 36.19 15.11 -12.92
N GLU A 233 35.47 16.13 -12.45
CA GLU A 233 35.76 17.54 -12.79
C GLU A 233 37.18 17.99 -12.36
N SER A 234 37.68 17.50 -11.22
CA SER A 234 39.04 17.79 -10.77
C SER A 234 39.65 16.61 -10.01
N CYS A 235 40.95 16.42 -10.17
CA CYS A 235 41.72 15.39 -9.49
C CYS A 235 42.97 15.97 -8.82
N PRO A 236 43.56 15.24 -7.86
CA PRO A 236 44.86 15.59 -7.29
C PRO A 236 45.94 15.71 -8.36
N SER A 237 47.00 16.45 -8.06
CA SER A 237 48.19 16.58 -8.92
C SER A 237 48.97 15.27 -9.08
N SER A 238 48.74 14.29 -8.20
CA SER A 238 49.28 12.93 -8.29
C SER A 238 48.34 11.92 -7.65
N CYS A 239 48.07 10.79 -8.32
CA CYS A 239 47.33 9.67 -7.75
C CYS A 239 48.20 8.42 -7.68
N ASN A 240 48.18 7.75 -6.53
CA ASN A 240 48.81 6.45 -6.33
C ASN A 240 47.91 5.61 -5.39
N PRO A 241 47.21 4.58 -5.89
CA PRO A 241 47.19 4.13 -7.29
C PRO A 241 46.42 5.08 -8.22
N SER A 242 46.72 4.99 -9.52
CA SER A 242 45.90 5.56 -10.60
C SER A 242 45.06 4.45 -11.23
N ILE A 243 43.87 4.77 -11.73
CA ILE A 243 42.95 3.80 -12.33
C ILE A 243 43.22 3.66 -13.82
N VAL A 244 43.19 2.43 -14.33
CA VAL A 244 43.25 2.14 -15.77
C VAL A 244 41.86 1.72 -16.24
N GLN A 245 41.33 2.43 -17.23
CA GLN A 245 40.09 2.07 -17.93
C GLN A 245 40.36 2.07 -19.42
N ASP A 246 40.03 0.97 -20.10
CA ASP A 246 40.23 0.78 -21.55
C ASP A 246 41.68 1.04 -22.00
N GLY A 247 42.65 0.64 -21.15
CA GLY A 247 44.08 0.82 -21.41
C GLY A 247 44.60 2.25 -21.19
N ILE A 248 43.74 3.19 -20.84
CA ILE A 248 44.08 4.59 -20.56
C ILE A 248 44.12 4.81 -19.05
N GLN A 249 45.13 5.54 -18.60
CA GLN A 249 45.36 5.82 -17.18
C GLN A 249 44.69 7.14 -16.78
N PHE A 250 43.93 7.11 -15.69
CA PHE A 250 43.22 8.25 -15.13
C PHE A 250 43.47 8.41 -13.62
N CYS A 251 43.13 9.59 -13.13
CA CYS A 251 42.96 9.88 -11.70
C CYS A 251 41.47 9.94 -11.32
N LEU A 252 41.19 9.71 -10.04
CA LEU A 252 39.92 10.01 -9.39
C LEU A 252 40.14 11.09 -8.32
N SER A 253 39.11 11.89 -8.05
CA SER A 253 39.18 12.90 -6.97
C SER A 253 39.40 12.23 -5.61
N ASP A 254 40.20 12.88 -4.76
CA ASP A 254 40.42 12.50 -3.35
C ASP A 254 39.49 13.23 -2.39
N ASN A 255 38.52 14.00 -2.90
CA ASN A 255 37.53 14.64 -2.05
C ASN A 255 36.67 13.56 -1.38
N PHE A 256 36.60 13.58 -0.04
CA PHE A 256 35.78 12.63 0.72
C PHE A 256 34.39 13.18 1.06
N ASP A 257 34.18 14.50 1.00
CA ASP A 257 32.90 15.13 1.34
C ASP A 257 31.82 14.78 0.30
N ASN A 258 30.73 14.14 0.74
CA ASN A 258 29.63 13.72 -0.13
C ASN A 258 28.70 14.88 -0.53
N THR A 259 28.79 16.03 0.15
CA THR A 259 27.98 17.23 -0.14
C THR A 259 28.61 18.13 -1.20
N GLN A 260 29.82 17.78 -1.62
CA GLN A 260 30.59 18.46 -2.66
C GLN A 260 30.75 17.57 -3.87
N ASN A 261 31.06 18.15 -5.03
CA ASN A 261 31.55 17.41 -6.18
C ASN A 261 33.06 17.07 -6.03
N GLY A 262 33.62 16.34 -7.00
CA GLY A 262 35.03 15.99 -7.07
C GLY A 262 35.97 17.21 -7.14
N ALA A 263 35.47 18.39 -7.49
CA ALA A 263 36.18 19.66 -7.47
C ALA A 263 36.12 20.42 -6.14
N ARG A 264 35.53 19.83 -5.09
CA ARG A 264 35.34 20.44 -3.76
C ARG A 264 34.40 21.65 -3.78
N ASN A 265 33.58 21.76 -4.83
CA ASN A 265 32.49 22.74 -4.90
C ASN A 265 31.23 22.13 -4.27
N ASN A 266 30.50 22.89 -3.47
CA ASN A 266 29.23 22.44 -2.91
C ASN A 266 28.21 22.24 -4.03
N CYS A 267 27.34 21.23 -3.89
CA CYS A 267 26.28 20.99 -4.85
C CYS A 267 25.26 22.14 -4.91
N PRO A 268 24.66 22.40 -6.09
CA PRO A 268 23.60 23.40 -6.24
C PRO A 268 22.43 23.19 -5.28
N SER A 269 21.75 24.28 -4.92
CA SER A 269 20.51 24.19 -4.12
C SER A 269 19.43 23.45 -4.91
N GLY A 270 18.86 22.39 -4.32
CA GLY A 270 17.82 21.57 -4.94
C GLY A 270 18.29 20.19 -5.43
N CYS A 271 19.57 19.84 -5.26
CA CYS A 271 19.99 18.45 -5.44
C CYS A 271 19.49 17.60 -4.26
N ASN A 272 18.81 16.48 -4.56
CA ASN A 272 18.35 15.52 -3.56
C ASN A 272 19.49 14.59 -3.13
N TYR A 273 20.44 14.37 -4.04
CA TYR A 273 21.66 13.59 -3.86
C TYR A 273 22.91 14.42 -4.16
N GLY A 274 24.02 13.76 -4.54
CA GLY A 274 25.23 14.43 -4.98
C GLY A 274 25.08 15.12 -6.34
N CYS A 275 26.18 15.69 -6.82
CA CYS A 275 26.24 16.43 -8.08
C CYS A 275 27.53 16.09 -8.85
N SER A 276 27.45 16.22 -10.17
CA SER A 276 28.61 16.27 -11.07
C SER A 276 28.72 17.69 -11.65
N GLY A 277 29.75 18.43 -11.26
CA GLY A 277 29.83 19.86 -11.60
C GLY A 277 28.61 20.64 -11.05
N SER A 278 27.85 21.27 -11.95
CA SER A 278 26.61 21.97 -11.64
C SER A 278 25.34 21.13 -11.85
N VAL A 279 25.46 19.84 -12.17
CA VAL A 279 24.34 18.96 -12.51
C VAL A 279 24.00 18.07 -11.31
N CYS A 280 22.76 18.15 -10.82
CA CYS A 280 22.27 17.33 -9.71
C CYS A 280 22.00 15.89 -10.16
N LEU A 281 22.57 14.90 -9.47
CA LEU A 281 22.42 13.47 -9.79
C LEU A 281 21.05 12.92 -9.32
N ASN A 282 19.97 13.46 -9.87
CA ASN A 282 18.60 13.08 -9.56
C ASN A 282 18.01 12.26 -10.72
N CYS A 283 17.42 11.11 -10.41
CA CYS A 283 16.79 10.23 -11.40
C CYS A 283 15.27 10.17 -11.37
N GLU A 284 14.61 10.97 -10.55
CA GLU A 284 13.15 10.89 -10.29
C GLU A 284 12.27 11.09 -11.53
N SER A 285 12.83 11.69 -12.60
CA SER A 285 12.14 11.87 -13.88
C SER A 285 12.29 10.68 -14.82
N CYS A 286 13.13 9.70 -14.47
CA CYS A 286 13.42 8.52 -15.24
C CYS A 286 12.60 7.33 -14.74
N MET A 287 12.17 6.50 -15.67
CA MET A 287 11.46 5.26 -15.33
C MET A 287 12.37 4.36 -14.47
N HIS A 288 11.85 3.90 -13.32
CA HIS A 288 12.60 3.18 -12.27
C HIS A 288 13.73 3.98 -11.60
N ASP A 289 13.70 5.32 -11.64
CA ASP A 289 14.65 6.21 -11.00
C ASP A 289 16.12 5.82 -11.23
N SER A 290 16.47 5.43 -12.46
CA SER A 290 17.81 4.95 -12.84
C SER A 290 18.38 5.71 -14.03
N CYS A 291 19.65 6.11 -13.95
CA CYS A 291 20.31 6.95 -14.94
C CYS A 291 21.77 6.57 -15.20
N GLU A 292 22.32 7.19 -16.24
CA GLU A 292 23.75 7.23 -16.52
C GLU A 292 24.23 8.68 -16.75
N ILE A 293 25.46 8.98 -16.33
CA ILE A 293 26.16 10.22 -16.63
C ILE A 293 26.91 10.06 -17.94
N ILE A 294 26.54 10.84 -18.96
CA ILE A 294 27.20 10.87 -20.27
C ILE A 294 27.51 12.33 -20.60
N GLU A 295 28.78 12.66 -20.86
CA GLU A 295 29.22 14.02 -21.21
C GLU A 295 28.74 15.13 -20.23
N ASN A 296 28.62 14.78 -18.94
CA ASN A 296 28.12 15.66 -17.87
C ASN A 296 26.61 15.99 -17.97
N GLU A 297 25.85 15.19 -18.72
CA GLU A 297 24.39 15.16 -18.73
C GLU A 297 23.86 13.87 -18.07
N ILE A 298 22.64 13.93 -17.54
CA ILE A 298 21.96 12.77 -16.95
C ILE A 298 20.96 12.24 -17.97
N LEU A 299 21.18 11.00 -18.38
CA LEU A 299 20.30 10.28 -19.29
C LEU A 299 19.60 9.15 -18.56
N CYS A 300 18.30 9.00 -18.78
CA CYS A 300 17.54 7.89 -18.22
C CYS A 300 18.05 6.57 -18.79
N LEU A 301 18.24 5.59 -17.90
CA LEU A 301 18.67 4.27 -18.31
C LEU A 301 17.48 3.51 -18.90
N CYS A 302 17.58 3.13 -20.16
CA CYS A 302 16.62 2.28 -20.85
C CYS A 302 17.28 0.96 -21.23
N LEU A 303 16.65 -0.15 -20.86
CA LEU A 303 17.15 -1.50 -21.13
C LEU A 303 16.87 -1.90 -22.59
N GLU A 304 17.68 -2.85 -23.09
CA GLU A 304 17.87 -3.21 -24.50
C GLU A 304 16.63 -3.09 -25.41
N SER A 305 16.87 -2.72 -26.67
CA SER A 305 15.90 -2.52 -27.77
C SER A 305 14.93 -1.34 -27.62
N SER A 306 14.91 -0.64 -26.49
CA SER A 306 14.12 0.59 -26.31
C SER A 306 14.92 1.87 -26.60
N SER A 307 14.22 2.93 -27.01
CA SER A 307 14.80 4.25 -27.27
C SER A 307 14.26 5.31 -26.31
N ILE A 308 15.09 6.27 -25.92
CA ILE A 308 14.69 7.36 -25.03
C ILE A 308 13.87 8.38 -25.84
N SER A 309 12.62 8.62 -25.43
CA SER A 309 11.82 9.74 -25.92
C SER A 309 11.20 10.46 -24.72
N ASN A 310 11.45 11.76 -24.54
CA ASN A 310 10.90 12.57 -23.44
C ASN A 310 11.00 11.92 -22.04
N ALA A 311 12.17 11.39 -21.68
CA ALA A 311 12.44 10.71 -20.41
C ALA A 311 11.66 9.38 -20.16
N ALA A 312 10.98 8.85 -21.17
CA ALA A 312 10.35 7.52 -21.15
C ALA A 312 11.03 6.57 -22.15
N CYS A 313 11.21 5.31 -21.76
CA CYS A 313 11.70 4.26 -22.65
C CYS A 313 10.57 3.83 -23.60
N THR A 314 10.82 3.89 -24.90
CA THR A 314 9.86 3.50 -25.93
C THR A 314 10.33 2.25 -26.64
N CYS A 315 9.45 1.27 -26.79
CA CYS A 315 9.74 0.07 -27.57
C CYS A 315 9.54 0.31 -29.08
N PRO A 316 10.26 -0.43 -29.94
CA PRO A 316 10.00 -0.45 -31.37
C PRO A 316 8.56 -0.91 -31.66
N SER A 317 8.05 -0.58 -32.85
CA SER A 317 6.75 -1.10 -33.30
C SER A 317 6.73 -2.64 -33.24
N SER A 318 5.57 -3.21 -32.94
CA SER A 318 5.37 -4.64 -32.66
C SER A 318 5.96 -5.16 -31.34
N PHE A 319 6.40 -4.27 -30.44
CA PHE A 319 6.75 -4.61 -29.06
C PHE A 319 6.04 -3.68 -28.07
N TYR A 320 5.70 -4.20 -26.89
CA TYR A 320 5.20 -3.43 -25.75
C TYR A 320 6.17 -3.51 -24.57
N PHE A 321 6.12 -2.51 -23.70
CA PHE A 321 7.03 -2.40 -22.57
C PHE A 321 6.46 -3.13 -21.34
N SER A 322 7.18 -4.11 -20.80
CA SER A 322 6.79 -4.83 -19.59
C SER A 322 8.02 -5.25 -18.79
N LEU A 323 8.00 -4.98 -17.48
CA LEU A 323 9.05 -5.38 -16.52
C LEU A 323 10.45 -5.22 -17.11
N LEU A 324 10.78 -4.01 -17.55
CA LEU A 324 12.12 -3.63 -18.01
C LEU A 324 12.55 -4.15 -19.39
N ASN A 325 11.67 -4.79 -20.18
CA ASN A 325 11.98 -5.27 -21.53
C ASN A 325 10.89 -4.93 -22.55
N CYS A 326 11.28 -4.89 -23.82
CA CYS A 326 10.35 -4.90 -24.95
C CYS A 326 9.92 -6.33 -25.25
N LEU A 327 8.68 -6.67 -24.95
CA LEU A 327 8.07 -7.97 -25.27
C LEU A 327 7.30 -7.85 -26.58
N ILE A 328 7.27 -8.93 -27.36
CA ILE A 328 6.61 -8.92 -28.67
C ILE A 328 5.10 -8.83 -28.51
N CYS A 329 4.45 -8.05 -29.36
CA CYS A 329 2.99 -8.03 -29.48
C CYS A 329 2.46 -9.37 -30.05
N HIS A 330 1.15 -9.60 -29.92
CA HIS A 330 0.47 -10.64 -30.68
C HIS A 330 0.79 -10.49 -32.19
N PRO A 331 0.99 -11.59 -32.95
CA PRO A 331 1.41 -11.54 -34.36
C PRO A 331 0.51 -10.75 -35.32
N ASP A 332 -0.73 -10.46 -34.91
CA ASP A 332 -1.69 -9.69 -35.70
C ASP A 332 -1.55 -8.17 -35.48
N CYS A 333 -0.82 -7.75 -34.44
CA CYS A 333 -0.74 -6.35 -34.02
C CYS A 333 0.45 -5.63 -34.67
N SER A 334 0.17 -4.46 -35.25
CA SER A 334 1.21 -3.50 -35.62
C SER A 334 1.63 -2.64 -34.42
N GLN A 335 0.72 -2.43 -33.46
CA GLN A 335 0.97 -1.76 -32.18
C GLN A 335 0.16 -2.43 -31.06
N CYS A 336 0.75 -2.51 -29.85
CA CYS A 336 0.09 -3.03 -28.66
C CYS A 336 0.69 -2.39 -27.38
N ASP A 337 -0.04 -2.47 -26.28
CA ASP A 337 0.42 -2.17 -24.91
C ASP A 337 0.37 -3.41 -24.00
N GLN A 338 -0.15 -4.53 -24.53
CA GLN A 338 -0.30 -5.82 -23.85
C GLN A 338 -0.03 -6.96 -24.83
N GLU A 339 0.25 -8.15 -24.31
CA GLU A 339 0.62 -9.33 -25.11
C GLU A 339 -0.45 -9.68 -26.16
N ASN A 340 -1.73 -9.75 -25.75
CA ASN A 340 -2.79 -10.34 -26.57
C ASN A 340 -3.75 -9.33 -27.20
N ILE A 341 -3.75 -8.07 -26.77
CA ILE A 341 -4.71 -7.06 -27.24
C ILE A 341 -3.98 -6.05 -28.14
N CYS A 342 -4.45 -5.90 -29.37
CA CYS A 342 -3.89 -4.93 -30.31
C CYS A 342 -4.43 -3.52 -30.05
N LEU A 343 -3.57 -2.51 -30.20
CA LEU A 343 -3.99 -1.12 -30.40
C LEU A 343 -4.23 -0.84 -31.87
N ALA A 344 -3.40 -1.44 -32.73
CA ALA A 344 -3.53 -1.35 -34.19
C ALA A 344 -3.18 -2.69 -34.83
N CYS A 345 -3.85 -3.01 -35.94
CA CYS A 345 -3.70 -4.26 -36.68
C CYS A 345 -2.70 -4.13 -37.83
N ILE A 346 -2.07 -5.24 -38.23
CA ILE A 346 -1.22 -5.30 -39.43
C ILE A 346 -2.07 -5.36 -40.70
N ALA A 347 -3.14 -6.16 -40.67
CA ALA A 347 -4.03 -6.35 -41.81
C ALA A 347 -4.88 -5.10 -42.10
N GLN A 348 -4.97 -4.69 -43.36
CA GLN A 348 -5.93 -3.67 -43.78
C GLN A 348 -7.36 -4.22 -43.72
N ASN A 349 -8.35 -3.35 -43.54
CA ASN A 349 -9.76 -3.73 -43.34
C ASN A 349 -9.96 -4.68 -42.15
N SER A 350 -9.22 -4.46 -41.07
CA SER A 350 -9.38 -5.18 -39.80
C SER A 350 -9.41 -4.22 -38.62
N SER A 351 -9.97 -4.66 -37.50
CA SER A 351 -10.09 -3.92 -36.25
C SER A 351 -9.58 -4.74 -35.06
N PRO A 352 -9.05 -4.11 -34.00
CA PRO A 352 -8.65 -4.83 -32.81
C PRO A 352 -9.79 -5.64 -32.19
N SER A 353 -9.49 -6.87 -31.81
CA SER A 353 -10.43 -7.72 -31.07
C SER A 353 -10.41 -7.37 -29.59
N ALA A 354 -11.57 -7.45 -28.92
CA ALA A 354 -11.66 -7.25 -27.48
C ALA A 354 -11.05 -8.42 -26.67
N THR A 355 -10.75 -9.55 -27.31
CA THR A 355 -10.24 -10.75 -26.65
C THR A 355 -8.79 -11.04 -27.01
N ILE A 356 -8.50 -11.28 -28.29
CA ILE A 356 -7.16 -11.62 -28.80
C ILE A 356 -6.98 -11.09 -30.22
N GLY A 357 -5.86 -10.41 -30.48
CA GLY A 357 -5.42 -10.04 -31.82
C GLY A 357 -6.35 -9.04 -32.52
N CYS A 358 -6.61 -9.30 -33.80
CA CYS A 358 -7.48 -8.50 -34.65
C CYS A 358 -8.63 -9.33 -35.24
N VAL A 359 -9.58 -8.69 -35.92
CA VAL A 359 -10.61 -9.36 -36.73
C VAL A 359 -10.84 -8.58 -38.02
N CYS A 360 -11.07 -9.27 -39.14
CA CYS A 360 -11.44 -8.59 -40.39
C CYS A 360 -12.81 -7.90 -40.21
N ASN A 361 -12.94 -6.71 -40.79
CA ASN A 361 -14.19 -5.97 -40.83
C ASN A 361 -15.23 -6.70 -41.69
N ASP A 362 -16.51 -6.40 -41.48
CA ASP A 362 -17.61 -6.85 -42.35
C ASP A 362 -17.28 -6.61 -43.83
N GLY A 363 -17.62 -7.59 -44.68
CA GLY A 363 -17.28 -7.61 -46.10
C GLY A 363 -15.91 -8.20 -46.42
N TYR A 364 -15.12 -8.63 -45.42
CA TYR A 364 -13.83 -9.27 -45.61
C TYR A 364 -13.67 -10.53 -44.75
N PHE A 365 -12.81 -11.46 -45.19
CA PHE A 365 -12.46 -12.68 -44.47
C PHE A 365 -10.95 -12.94 -44.50
N GLY A 366 -10.42 -13.62 -43.48
CA GLY A 366 -9.00 -13.97 -43.40
C GLY A 366 -8.73 -14.96 -42.28
N LEU A 367 -7.79 -15.90 -42.51
CA LEU A 367 -7.41 -16.94 -41.54
C LEU A 367 -6.15 -16.60 -40.73
N SER A 368 -5.35 -15.63 -41.17
CA SER A 368 -4.14 -15.16 -40.49
C SER A 368 -3.97 -13.68 -40.77
N MET A 369 -3.76 -12.85 -39.74
CA MET A 369 -3.68 -11.38 -39.89
C MET A 369 -2.24 -10.86 -39.80
N THR A 370 -1.30 -11.71 -40.21
CA THR A 370 0.15 -11.43 -40.18
C THR A 370 0.63 -10.56 -41.35
N ASN A 371 -0.23 -10.28 -42.35
CA ASN A 371 0.12 -9.49 -43.53
C ASN A 371 -0.93 -8.40 -43.82
N SER A 372 -0.51 -7.34 -44.51
CA SER A 372 -1.39 -6.21 -44.84
C SER A 372 -2.59 -6.60 -45.73
N SER A 373 -2.44 -7.61 -46.59
CA SER A 373 -3.49 -8.09 -47.52
C SER A 373 -4.23 -9.33 -47.00
N SER A 374 -4.15 -9.61 -45.70
CA SER A 374 -4.74 -10.81 -45.09
C SER A 374 -6.26 -10.85 -45.11
N CYS A 375 -6.94 -9.70 -45.08
CA CYS A 375 -8.38 -9.61 -45.19
C CYS A 375 -8.78 -9.47 -46.66
N LEU A 376 -9.34 -10.54 -47.23
CA LEU A 376 -9.80 -10.63 -48.62
C LEU A 376 -11.29 -10.30 -48.70
N PRO A 377 -11.76 -9.63 -49.76
CA PRO A 377 -13.17 -9.26 -49.88
C PRO A 377 -14.06 -10.49 -50.02
N CYS A 378 -15.23 -10.43 -49.39
CA CYS A 378 -16.34 -11.35 -49.62
C CYS A 378 -16.98 -11.11 -51.00
N ASN A 379 -17.83 -12.05 -51.45
CA ASN A 379 -18.71 -11.82 -52.59
C ASN A 379 -19.59 -10.56 -52.35
N SER A 380 -19.90 -9.80 -53.41
CA SER A 380 -20.66 -8.55 -53.34
C SER A 380 -22.06 -8.68 -52.72
N GLU A 381 -22.65 -9.87 -52.72
CA GLU A 381 -23.95 -10.11 -52.08
C GLU A 381 -23.84 -10.45 -50.58
N CYS A 382 -22.62 -10.69 -50.08
CA CYS A 382 -22.35 -11.10 -48.71
C CYS A 382 -21.93 -9.95 -47.81
N LYS A 383 -22.53 -9.92 -46.61
CA LYS A 383 -22.14 -9.03 -45.53
C LYS A 383 -21.00 -9.61 -44.71
N THR A 384 -21.05 -10.91 -44.41
CA THR A 384 -19.93 -11.66 -43.82
C THR A 384 -19.75 -12.98 -44.54
N CYS A 385 -18.51 -13.47 -44.59
CA CYS A 385 -18.17 -14.74 -45.21
C CYS A 385 -16.98 -15.35 -44.46
N TYR A 386 -16.81 -16.66 -44.56
CA TYR A 386 -15.62 -17.33 -44.01
C TYR A 386 -14.61 -17.73 -45.10
N GLN A 387 -15.08 -17.81 -46.35
CA GLN A 387 -14.34 -18.02 -47.58
C GLN A 387 -15.00 -17.24 -48.71
N GLU A 388 -14.27 -16.95 -49.78
CA GLU A 388 -14.74 -16.21 -50.96
C GLU A 388 -16.08 -16.73 -51.50
N ASN A 389 -16.29 -18.05 -51.44
CA ASN A 389 -17.45 -18.72 -52.03
C ASN A 389 -18.51 -19.21 -51.03
N GLN A 390 -18.42 -18.80 -49.75
CA GLN A 390 -19.38 -19.21 -48.74
C GLN A 390 -19.82 -18.04 -47.88
N CYS A 391 -21.01 -17.54 -48.22
CA CYS A 391 -21.69 -16.50 -47.50
C CYS A 391 -22.11 -16.99 -46.11
N LEU A 392 -21.78 -16.24 -45.07
CA LEU A 392 -22.30 -16.48 -43.71
C LEU A 392 -23.53 -15.61 -43.46
N THR A 393 -23.48 -14.35 -43.87
CA THR A 393 -24.61 -13.43 -43.81
C THR A 393 -24.68 -12.58 -45.06
N CYS A 394 -25.89 -12.14 -45.39
CA CYS A 394 -26.21 -11.46 -46.65
C CYS A 394 -26.31 -9.95 -46.48
N ASN A 395 -25.99 -9.20 -47.54
CA ASN A 395 -26.24 -7.76 -47.62
C ASN A 395 -27.74 -7.46 -47.71
N THR A 396 -28.50 -8.32 -48.40
CA THR A 396 -29.96 -8.24 -48.47
C THR A 396 -30.57 -8.75 -47.16
N THR A 397 -31.38 -7.92 -46.51
CA THR A 397 -31.99 -8.23 -45.21
C THR A 397 -33.04 -9.34 -45.37
N TYR A 398 -33.08 -10.28 -44.42
CA TYR A 398 -33.97 -11.46 -44.44
C TYR A 398 -33.78 -12.43 -45.61
N SER A 399 -32.63 -12.37 -46.29
CA SER A 399 -32.24 -13.36 -47.30
C SER A 399 -31.34 -14.45 -46.69
N ASN A 400 -31.34 -15.62 -47.33
CA ASN A 400 -30.56 -16.76 -46.89
C ASN A 400 -29.30 -16.95 -47.73
N PRO A 401 -28.16 -17.28 -47.10
CA PRO A 401 -26.97 -17.66 -47.82
C PRO A 401 -27.19 -19.00 -48.53
N ASN A 402 -27.05 -19.01 -49.85
CA ASN A 402 -27.11 -20.21 -50.68
C ASN A 402 -25.81 -20.34 -51.48
N GLY A 403 -24.75 -20.77 -50.78
CA GLY A 403 -23.40 -20.85 -51.32
C GLY A 403 -22.79 -19.45 -51.54
N THR A 404 -22.72 -19.03 -52.80
CA THR A 404 -22.10 -17.77 -53.23
C THR A 404 -23.08 -16.60 -53.34
N ILE A 405 -24.38 -16.89 -53.35
CA ILE A 405 -25.45 -15.92 -53.57
C ILE A 405 -26.40 -15.89 -52.39
N CYS A 406 -27.14 -14.79 -52.26
CA CYS A 406 -28.16 -14.62 -51.25
C CYS A 406 -29.54 -14.67 -51.90
N THR A 407 -30.42 -15.55 -51.41
CA THR A 407 -31.75 -15.74 -51.99
C THR A 407 -32.84 -15.48 -50.96
N CYS A 408 -33.90 -14.78 -51.38
CA CYS A 408 -35.06 -14.59 -50.54
C CYS A 408 -35.79 -15.93 -50.27
N PRO A 409 -36.44 -16.09 -49.11
CA PRO A 409 -37.22 -17.27 -48.77
C PRO A 409 -38.37 -17.52 -49.75
N GLU A 410 -38.88 -18.75 -49.82
CA GLU A 410 -40.11 -19.03 -50.57
C GLU A 410 -41.30 -18.22 -50.03
N ASN A 411 -42.26 -17.86 -50.90
CA ASN A 411 -43.37 -16.94 -50.61
C ASN A 411 -42.91 -15.54 -50.18
N SER A 412 -41.85 -15.02 -50.81
CA SER A 412 -41.38 -13.66 -50.62
C SER A 412 -40.81 -13.07 -51.90
N TYR A 413 -40.66 -11.76 -51.92
CA TYR A 413 -40.05 -11.02 -53.01
C TYR A 413 -39.09 -9.97 -52.45
N GLU A 414 -38.08 -9.59 -53.25
CA GLU A 414 -37.08 -8.59 -52.85
C GLU A 414 -37.55 -7.17 -53.22
N ILE A 415 -37.50 -6.25 -52.26
CA ILE A 415 -37.63 -4.81 -52.49
C ILE A 415 -36.57 -4.08 -51.67
N ASN A 416 -35.83 -3.16 -52.32
CA ASN A 416 -34.85 -2.27 -51.68
C ASN A 416 -33.84 -3.02 -50.78
N TYR A 417 -33.26 -4.13 -51.25
CA TYR A 417 -32.32 -4.96 -50.48
C TYR A 417 -32.92 -5.56 -49.19
N SER A 418 -34.22 -5.86 -49.21
CA SER A 418 -34.91 -6.61 -48.15
C SER A 418 -35.91 -7.59 -48.74
N CYS A 419 -35.94 -8.81 -48.23
CA CYS A 419 -36.98 -9.79 -48.57
C CYS A 419 -38.26 -9.50 -47.77
N ILE A 420 -39.41 -9.49 -48.44
CA ILE A 420 -40.73 -9.25 -47.85
C ILE A 420 -41.63 -10.44 -48.18
N CYS A 421 -42.19 -11.07 -47.16
CA CYS A 421 -43.13 -12.18 -47.35
C CYS A 421 -44.42 -11.72 -48.04
N ASP A 422 -45.03 -12.62 -48.80
CA ASP A 422 -46.35 -12.42 -49.39
C ASP A 422 -47.43 -12.23 -48.30
N GLU A 423 -48.56 -11.60 -48.67
CA GLU A 423 -49.68 -11.40 -47.74
C GLU A 423 -50.19 -12.73 -47.15
N GLY A 424 -50.45 -12.74 -45.84
CA GLY A 424 -50.81 -13.95 -45.10
C GLY A 424 -49.62 -14.74 -44.55
N TYR A 425 -48.38 -14.31 -44.82
CA TYR A 425 -47.15 -14.89 -44.27
C TYR A 425 -46.33 -13.84 -43.51
N PHE A 426 -45.52 -14.29 -42.56
CA PHE A 426 -44.56 -13.48 -41.82
C PHE A 426 -43.17 -14.10 -41.87
N MET A 427 -42.15 -13.25 -41.74
CA MET A 427 -40.75 -13.68 -41.78
C MET A 427 -40.33 -14.28 -40.43
N GLU A 428 -39.93 -15.54 -40.45
CA GLU A 428 -39.45 -16.30 -39.28
C GLU A 428 -38.02 -16.78 -39.53
N TYR A 429 -37.19 -16.90 -38.50
CA TYR A 429 -35.85 -17.47 -38.61
C TYR A 429 -35.82 -18.86 -37.96
N ILE A 430 -35.74 -19.91 -38.79
CA ILE A 430 -35.83 -21.31 -38.38
C ILE A 430 -34.60 -22.05 -38.89
N SER A 431 -33.89 -22.76 -38.00
CA SER A 431 -32.76 -23.64 -38.37
C SER A 431 -31.72 -22.94 -39.25
N ASP A 432 -31.25 -21.77 -38.81
CA ASP A 432 -30.26 -20.93 -39.48
C ASP A 432 -30.67 -20.36 -40.85
N ASN A 433 -31.96 -20.31 -41.15
CA ASN A 433 -32.51 -19.69 -42.37
C ASN A 433 -33.79 -18.90 -42.08
N TYR A 434 -33.99 -17.80 -42.78
CA TYR A 434 -35.25 -17.08 -42.90
C TYR A 434 -36.26 -17.88 -43.73
N VAL A 435 -37.49 -17.98 -43.24
CA VAL A 435 -38.61 -18.70 -43.88
C VAL A 435 -39.86 -17.85 -43.71
N CYS A 436 -40.70 -17.77 -44.75
CA CYS A 436 -42.01 -17.15 -44.61
C CYS A 436 -43.04 -18.17 -44.11
N SER A 437 -43.43 -18.02 -42.85
CA SER A 437 -44.40 -18.89 -42.17
C SER A 437 -45.81 -18.28 -42.23
N PRO A 438 -46.88 -19.10 -42.25
CA PRO A 438 -48.25 -18.60 -42.35
C PRO A 438 -48.73 -17.90 -41.06
N CYS A 439 -49.54 -16.86 -41.21
CA CYS A 439 -50.21 -16.15 -40.13
C CYS A 439 -51.35 -16.97 -39.48
N HIS A 440 -51.77 -16.58 -38.28
CA HIS A 440 -52.98 -17.12 -37.65
C HIS A 440 -54.24 -16.78 -38.47
N ASP A 441 -55.23 -17.69 -38.50
CA ASP A 441 -56.44 -17.62 -39.34
C ASP A 441 -57.31 -16.35 -39.12
N SER A 442 -57.12 -15.64 -38.01
CA SER A 442 -57.83 -14.37 -37.71
C SER A 442 -57.13 -13.11 -38.24
N CYS A 443 -55.87 -13.22 -38.69
CA CYS A 443 -55.05 -12.12 -39.17
C CYS A 443 -55.03 -12.06 -40.71
N LEU A 444 -55.08 -10.85 -41.27
CA LEU A 444 -54.79 -10.61 -42.69
C LEU A 444 -53.26 -10.46 -42.93
N THR A 445 -52.57 -9.82 -42.00
CA THR A 445 -51.10 -9.69 -41.95
C THR A 445 -50.66 -9.82 -40.49
N CYS A 446 -49.47 -10.33 -40.20
CA CYS A 446 -49.02 -10.63 -38.83
C CYS A 446 -47.50 -10.51 -38.66
N PHE A 447 -47.05 -10.50 -37.41
CA PHE A 447 -45.63 -10.61 -37.01
C PHE A 447 -45.23 -12.02 -36.57
N SER A 448 -46.19 -12.89 -36.21
CA SER A 448 -45.95 -14.30 -35.92
C SER A 448 -47.18 -15.17 -36.23
N SER A 449 -47.04 -16.49 -36.10
CA SER A 449 -48.12 -17.46 -36.33
C SER A 449 -49.17 -17.48 -35.21
N THR A 450 -49.02 -16.67 -34.16
CA THR A 450 -49.91 -16.63 -33.00
C THR A 450 -51.06 -15.64 -33.21
N SER A 451 -52.18 -15.87 -32.51
CA SER A 451 -53.40 -15.05 -32.66
C SER A 451 -53.28 -13.62 -32.14
N ASP A 452 -52.18 -13.29 -31.47
CA ASP A 452 -51.88 -12.05 -30.73
C ASP A 452 -50.76 -11.22 -31.36
N SER A 453 -50.46 -11.46 -32.63
CA SER A 453 -49.41 -10.75 -33.37
C SER A 453 -49.89 -10.25 -34.73
N CYS A 454 -51.19 -10.08 -34.91
CA CYS A 454 -51.77 -9.52 -36.12
C CYS A 454 -51.35 -8.04 -36.31
N ILE A 455 -51.17 -7.64 -37.56
CA ILE A 455 -50.98 -6.25 -38.01
C ILE A 455 -52.31 -5.70 -38.55
N ASN A 456 -53.02 -6.52 -39.32
CA ASN A 456 -54.38 -6.22 -39.78
C ASN A 456 -55.28 -7.43 -39.54
N CYS A 457 -56.53 -7.19 -39.17
CA CYS A 457 -57.51 -8.24 -38.88
C CYS A 457 -58.39 -8.55 -40.09
N LEU A 458 -58.80 -9.82 -40.20
CA LEU A 458 -59.90 -10.20 -41.08
C LEU A 458 -61.22 -9.62 -40.54
N SER A 459 -61.96 -8.91 -41.39
CA SER A 459 -63.26 -8.31 -41.04
C SER A 459 -64.26 -9.37 -40.56
N PRO A 460 -65.07 -9.15 -39.49
CA PRO A 460 -65.36 -7.88 -38.79
C PRO A 460 -64.60 -7.67 -37.45
N LEU A 461 -63.46 -8.33 -37.25
CA LEU A 461 -62.67 -8.21 -36.01
C LEU A 461 -61.90 -6.88 -35.98
N LEU A 462 -61.75 -6.28 -34.80
CA LEU A 462 -60.94 -5.07 -34.61
C LEU A 462 -59.57 -5.46 -34.06
N LEU A 463 -58.54 -4.79 -34.57
CA LEU A 463 -57.19 -4.94 -34.05
C LEU A 463 -57.13 -4.25 -32.69
N SER A 464 -56.83 -5.03 -31.66
CA SER A 464 -56.50 -4.49 -30.34
C SER A 464 -55.09 -3.90 -30.40
N GLU A 465 -54.95 -2.57 -30.26
CA GLU A 465 -53.62 -1.92 -30.34
C GLU A 465 -52.65 -2.42 -29.26
N THR A 466 -53.17 -2.88 -28.12
CA THR A 466 -52.39 -3.29 -26.95
C THR A 466 -52.01 -4.76 -26.98
N SER A 467 -52.91 -5.66 -27.41
CA SER A 467 -52.63 -7.10 -27.46
C SER A 467 -52.24 -7.60 -28.85
N LYS A 468 -52.28 -6.74 -29.87
CA LYS A 468 -52.07 -7.09 -31.30
C LYS A 468 -52.88 -8.32 -31.76
N SER A 469 -53.92 -8.67 -31.01
CA SER A 469 -54.85 -9.75 -31.30
C SER A 469 -56.10 -9.17 -31.91
N CYS A 470 -56.76 -9.98 -32.74
CA CYS A 470 -58.05 -9.62 -33.30
C CYS A 470 -59.15 -10.06 -32.33
N SER A 471 -59.63 -9.14 -31.48
CA SER A 471 -60.58 -9.42 -30.40
C SER A 471 -61.57 -8.27 -30.16
N ARG A 472 -62.48 -8.42 -29.17
CA ARG A 472 -63.24 -7.31 -28.58
C ARG A 472 -62.37 -6.58 -27.51
N CYS A 473 -62.77 -5.39 -27.01
CA CYS A 473 -61.94 -4.53 -26.12
C CYS A 473 -61.32 -5.28 -24.92
N LEU A 474 -60.12 -4.84 -24.51
CA LEU A 474 -59.29 -5.41 -23.43
C LEU A 474 -59.76 -5.03 -22.02
N ASP A 475 -59.44 -5.86 -21.01
CA ASP A 475 -59.88 -5.67 -19.62
C ASP A 475 -59.40 -4.35 -18.98
N SER A 476 -58.30 -3.74 -19.46
CA SER A 476 -57.76 -2.44 -19.02
C SER A 476 -58.41 -1.22 -19.72
N MET A 477 -59.46 -1.46 -20.51
CA MET A 477 -60.21 -0.45 -21.23
C MET A 477 -61.70 -0.75 -21.16
N TYR A 478 -62.53 0.28 -21.06
CA TYR A 478 -63.98 0.14 -21.14
C TYR A 478 -64.49 0.64 -22.50
N PHE A 479 -65.54 0.02 -23.00
CA PHE A 479 -66.11 0.38 -24.30
C PHE A 479 -67.11 1.52 -24.16
N GLU A 480 -66.84 2.65 -24.82
CA GLU A 480 -67.72 3.82 -24.85
C GLU A 480 -67.51 4.59 -26.18
N ASP A 481 -68.58 5.05 -26.82
CA ASP A 481 -68.53 5.81 -28.09
C ASP A 481 -67.82 5.11 -29.27
N PHE A 482 -68.03 3.81 -29.46
CA PHE A 482 -67.38 3.00 -30.52
C PHE A 482 -65.85 2.96 -30.45
N GLN A 483 -65.27 3.31 -29.29
CA GLN A 483 -63.85 3.25 -29.01
C GLN A 483 -63.61 2.58 -27.65
N CYS A 484 -62.47 1.91 -27.49
CA CYS A 484 -62.06 1.43 -26.17
C CYS A 484 -61.35 2.61 -25.47
N LYS A 485 -61.84 3.05 -24.30
CA LYS A 485 -61.24 4.13 -23.49
C LYS A 485 -60.50 3.53 -22.30
N SER A 486 -59.32 4.08 -21.96
CA SER A 486 -58.49 3.57 -20.87
C SER A 486 -59.11 3.78 -19.49
N CYS A 487 -58.86 2.83 -18.59
CA CYS A 487 -59.14 2.96 -17.16
C CYS A 487 -58.34 4.08 -16.49
N ALA A 488 -58.77 4.54 -15.31
CA ALA A 488 -58.01 5.50 -14.51
C ALA A 488 -56.64 4.95 -14.07
N SER A 489 -55.67 5.84 -13.83
CA SER A 489 -54.32 5.45 -13.38
C SER A 489 -54.37 4.62 -12.08
N LEU A 490 -53.51 3.61 -11.96
CA LEU A 490 -53.48 2.61 -10.87
C LEU A 490 -54.58 1.53 -10.92
N CYS A 491 -55.38 1.48 -12.00
CA CYS A 491 -56.41 0.49 -12.25
C CYS A 491 -56.03 -0.49 -13.38
N LEU A 492 -56.05 -1.80 -13.09
CA LEU A 492 -55.79 -2.88 -14.04
C LEU A 492 -57.05 -3.29 -14.84
N GLU A 493 -58.24 -3.24 -14.24
CA GLU A 493 -59.52 -3.54 -14.91
C GLU A 493 -60.62 -2.59 -14.44
N CYS A 494 -61.44 -2.04 -15.34
CA CYS A 494 -62.51 -1.09 -14.99
C CYS A 494 -63.77 -1.22 -15.84
N ILE A 495 -64.90 -0.83 -15.25
CA ILE A 495 -66.22 -0.78 -15.93
C ILE A 495 -66.52 0.64 -16.44
N SER A 496 -65.92 1.66 -15.81
CA SER A 496 -65.95 3.06 -16.21
C SER A 496 -64.72 3.78 -15.67
N LEU A 497 -64.52 5.05 -16.06
CA LEU A 497 -63.39 5.87 -15.58
C LEU A 497 -63.29 5.95 -14.04
N THR A 498 -64.39 5.77 -13.31
CA THR A 498 -64.42 5.87 -11.84
C THR A 498 -64.62 4.54 -11.11
N GLN A 499 -64.89 3.44 -11.82
CA GLN A 499 -65.18 2.13 -11.21
C GLN A 499 -64.13 1.11 -11.61
N CYS A 500 -63.13 0.94 -10.72
CA CYS A 500 -62.03 0.01 -10.88
C CYS A 500 -62.33 -1.33 -10.19
N THR A 501 -62.27 -2.43 -10.94
CA THR A 501 -62.55 -3.80 -10.45
C THR A 501 -61.29 -4.59 -10.12
N LYS A 502 -60.10 -4.17 -10.60
CA LYS A 502 -58.81 -4.81 -10.30
C LYS A 502 -57.67 -3.80 -10.37
N CYS A 503 -56.69 -3.88 -9.47
CA CYS A 503 -55.86 -2.73 -9.11
C CYS A 503 -54.38 -3.10 -9.00
N VAL A 504 -53.52 -2.10 -9.18
CA VAL A 504 -52.07 -2.25 -9.03
C VAL A 504 -51.73 -2.56 -7.56
N ASN A 505 -50.68 -3.34 -7.30
CA ASN A 505 -50.28 -3.68 -5.94
C ASN A 505 -49.99 -2.41 -5.10
N ASN A 506 -50.32 -2.46 -3.81
CA ASN A 506 -50.15 -1.36 -2.86
C ASN A 506 -51.05 -0.12 -3.12
N THR A 507 -52.25 -0.29 -3.68
CA THR A 507 -53.30 0.75 -3.77
C THR A 507 -54.33 0.67 -2.64
N ILE A 508 -55.02 1.77 -2.33
CA ILE A 508 -56.07 1.81 -1.29
C ILE A 508 -57.37 1.15 -1.81
N ILE A 509 -57.86 0.11 -1.11
CA ILE A 509 -59.13 -0.57 -1.40
C ILE A 509 -60.23 0.01 -0.48
N THR A 510 -61.39 0.32 -1.04
CA THR A 510 -62.57 0.82 -0.29
C THR A 510 -63.42 -0.33 0.27
N ASP A 511 -64.30 -0.03 1.23
CA ASP A 511 -65.17 -1.02 1.90
C ASP A 511 -66.11 -1.79 0.93
N ASP A 512 -66.35 -1.26 -0.28
CA ASP A 512 -67.20 -1.86 -1.33
C ASP A 512 -66.40 -2.74 -2.33
N ASP A 513 -65.17 -3.16 -2.02
CA ASP A 513 -64.26 -3.95 -2.88
C ASP A 513 -63.79 -3.23 -4.16
N TYR A 514 -64.03 -1.92 -4.28
CA TYR A 514 -63.50 -1.07 -5.36
C TYR A 514 -62.21 -0.38 -4.93
N CYS A 515 -61.28 -0.16 -5.85
CA CYS A 515 -60.05 0.57 -5.55
C CYS A 515 -60.16 2.07 -5.75
N THR A 516 -59.47 2.79 -4.89
CA THR A 516 -59.21 4.22 -5.01
C THR A 516 -57.86 4.39 -5.71
N PRO A 517 -57.71 5.27 -6.72
CA PRO A 517 -56.46 5.48 -7.44
C PRO A 517 -55.45 6.31 -6.62
N THR A 518 -55.09 5.80 -5.44
CA THR A 518 -54.13 6.39 -4.51
C THR A 518 -53.29 5.27 -3.90
N CYS A 519 -51.97 5.48 -3.83
CA CYS A 519 -51.05 4.50 -3.22
C CYS A 519 -51.26 4.41 -1.70
N GLN A 520 -51.01 3.21 -1.16
CA GLN A 520 -50.93 2.95 0.27
C GLN A 520 -49.78 3.74 0.91
N LYS A 521 -49.90 3.97 2.21
CA LYS A 521 -48.87 4.67 3.00
C LYS A 521 -47.52 3.96 2.89
N GLY A 522 -46.43 4.72 2.75
CA GLY A 522 -45.11 4.18 2.46
C GLY A 522 -44.75 4.18 0.97
N TYR A 523 -45.71 4.43 0.07
CA TYR A 523 -45.52 4.38 -1.37
C TYR A 523 -45.93 5.70 -2.03
N TYR A 524 -45.36 5.99 -3.19
CA TYR A 524 -45.76 7.11 -4.05
C TYR A 524 -45.97 6.66 -5.49
N GLN A 525 -46.77 7.41 -6.22
CA GLN A 525 -47.04 7.12 -7.60
C GLN A 525 -45.89 7.61 -8.47
N GLU A 526 -45.30 6.69 -9.23
CA GLU A 526 -44.30 6.95 -10.27
C GLU A 526 -44.58 5.98 -11.43
N ASP A 527 -44.69 6.50 -12.66
CA ASP A 527 -44.93 5.71 -13.88
C ASP A 527 -46.10 4.71 -13.86
N GLY A 528 -47.17 5.02 -13.12
CA GLY A 528 -48.36 4.15 -13.04
C GLY A 528 -48.24 2.98 -12.06
N GLU A 529 -47.17 2.95 -11.26
CA GLU A 529 -46.95 2.01 -10.18
C GLU A 529 -46.82 2.74 -8.83
N CYS A 530 -46.98 1.98 -7.73
CA CYS A 530 -46.74 2.47 -6.38
C CYS A 530 -45.33 2.04 -5.93
N VAL A 531 -44.39 2.99 -5.91
CA VAL A 531 -42.98 2.79 -5.56
C VAL A 531 -42.74 3.11 -4.07
N GLY A 532 -42.00 2.27 -3.37
CA GLY A 532 -41.73 2.45 -1.93
C GLY A 532 -40.80 3.63 -1.64
N LYS A 533 -41.12 4.44 -0.62
CA LYS A 533 -40.21 5.45 -0.05
C LYS A 533 -39.58 4.90 1.21
N TYR A 534 -38.27 5.08 1.36
CA TYR A 534 -37.54 4.56 2.51
C TYR A 534 -36.77 5.64 3.28
N PHE A 535 -36.59 5.41 4.58
CA PHE A 535 -35.65 6.12 5.44
C PHE A 535 -34.85 5.09 6.24
N SER A 536 -33.64 5.46 6.67
CA SER A 536 -32.73 4.54 7.36
C SER A 536 -32.53 4.90 8.82
N ALA A 537 -31.95 3.99 9.59
CA ALA A 537 -31.44 4.27 10.91
C ALA A 537 -29.95 3.95 11.03
N VAL A 538 -29.25 4.71 11.87
CA VAL A 538 -27.81 4.58 12.10
C VAL A 538 -27.57 4.20 13.55
N THR A 539 -26.65 3.28 13.78
CA THR A 539 -26.25 2.84 15.12
C THR A 539 -24.85 3.34 15.48
N SER A 540 -24.59 3.53 16.77
CA SER A 540 -23.29 3.90 17.31
C SER A 540 -23.06 3.18 18.63
N VAL A 541 -21.81 2.83 18.92
CA VAL A 541 -21.43 2.16 20.18
C VAL A 541 -20.32 2.93 20.88
N SER A 542 -20.56 3.28 22.14
CA SER A 542 -19.54 3.87 23.01
C SER A 542 -18.66 2.80 23.66
N ASN A 543 -17.49 3.19 24.15
CA ASN A 543 -16.59 2.33 24.94
C ASN A 543 -17.22 1.75 26.23
N LEU A 544 -18.37 2.26 26.67
CA LEU A 544 -19.16 1.74 27.78
C LEU A 544 -20.30 0.80 27.32
N ASN A 545 -20.26 0.33 26.08
CA ASN A 545 -21.30 -0.49 25.44
C ASN A 545 -22.70 0.16 25.51
N LYS A 546 -22.77 1.49 25.50
CA LYS A 546 -24.02 2.19 25.22
C LYS A 546 -24.24 2.25 23.72
N ILE A 547 -25.38 1.77 23.28
CA ILE A 547 -25.79 1.77 21.87
C ILE A 547 -26.65 2.99 21.62
N GLY A 548 -26.20 3.93 20.79
CA GLY A 548 -27.02 5.00 20.25
C GLY A 548 -27.69 4.54 18.96
N PHE A 549 -28.98 4.82 18.82
CA PHE A 549 -29.77 4.47 17.63
C PHE A 549 -30.50 5.73 17.14
N LEU A 550 -30.20 6.13 15.92
CA LEU A 550 -30.69 7.36 15.31
C LEU A 550 -31.49 7.03 14.04
N PHE A 551 -32.80 7.26 14.07
CA PHE A 551 -33.61 7.31 12.87
C PHE A 551 -33.30 8.58 12.08
N LEU A 552 -33.04 8.47 10.78
CA LEU A 552 -32.76 9.63 9.92
C LEU A 552 -34.00 10.46 9.58
N ASP A 553 -35.18 9.98 10.01
CA ASP A 553 -36.44 10.68 9.90
C ASP A 553 -37.27 10.49 11.18
N GLU A 554 -38.19 11.41 11.47
CA GLU A 554 -39.03 11.30 12.66
C GLU A 554 -40.02 10.15 12.51
N THR A 555 -40.02 9.19 13.43
CA THR A 555 -41.00 8.10 13.42
C THR A 555 -42.40 8.62 13.68
N GLU A 556 -43.39 7.99 13.06
CA GLU A 556 -44.79 8.36 13.24
C GLU A 556 -45.27 8.08 14.66
N ASN A 557 -44.98 6.88 15.18
CA ASN A 557 -45.26 6.52 16.56
C ASN A 557 -44.06 6.84 17.44
N VAL A 558 -44.32 7.00 18.73
CA VAL A 558 -43.28 7.19 19.74
C VAL A 558 -42.41 5.93 19.80
N ILE A 559 -41.08 6.09 19.84
CA ILE A 559 -40.11 4.99 19.76
C ILE A 559 -40.38 3.86 20.78
N ASP A 560 -40.85 4.19 21.99
CA ASP A 560 -41.16 3.23 23.06
C ASP A 560 -42.30 2.25 22.71
N SER A 561 -43.08 2.54 21.66
CA SER A 561 -44.18 1.67 21.23
C SER A 561 -43.73 0.49 20.37
N TYR A 562 -42.51 0.51 19.84
CA TYR A 562 -41.99 -0.53 18.96
C TYR A 562 -41.41 -1.71 19.74
N LEU A 563 -41.80 -2.93 19.38
CA LEU A 563 -41.28 -4.17 19.96
C LEU A 563 -39.85 -4.44 19.45
N MET A 564 -38.88 -4.46 20.36
CA MET A 564 -37.48 -4.67 20.03
C MET A 564 -36.97 -5.97 20.63
N LYS A 565 -36.49 -6.88 19.78
CA LYS A 565 -35.78 -8.08 20.20
C LYS A 565 -34.29 -7.80 20.23
N ILE A 566 -33.68 -8.00 21.38
CA ILE A 566 -32.24 -7.79 21.57
C ILE A 566 -31.61 -9.11 22.00
N SER A 567 -30.56 -9.53 21.31
CA SER A 567 -29.83 -10.75 21.64
C SER A 567 -28.32 -10.59 21.45
N LEU A 568 -27.54 -11.47 22.08
CA LEU A 568 -26.08 -11.51 21.97
C LEU A 568 -25.64 -12.81 21.29
N LEU A 569 -24.58 -12.72 20.49
CA LEU A 569 -23.92 -13.86 19.85
C LEU A 569 -22.41 -13.84 20.18
N PRO A 570 -21.90 -14.85 20.91
CA PRO A 570 -22.62 -15.96 21.54
C PRO A 570 -23.54 -15.49 22.69
N ALA A 571 -24.43 -16.37 23.16
CA ALA A 571 -25.45 -16.00 24.14
C ALA A 571 -24.85 -15.72 25.53
N TYR A 572 -25.10 -14.52 26.05
CA TYR A 572 -24.74 -14.09 27.41
C TYR A 572 -25.98 -13.58 28.16
N SER A 573 -25.95 -13.62 29.50
CA SER A 573 -26.99 -13.01 30.34
C SER A 573 -26.79 -11.50 30.42
N PHE A 574 -27.84 -10.75 30.06
CA PHE A 574 -27.85 -9.30 30.18
C PHE A 574 -29.27 -8.79 30.39
N SER A 575 -29.37 -7.57 30.91
CA SER A 575 -30.58 -6.77 30.87
C SER A 575 -30.27 -5.44 30.19
N TYR A 576 -31.29 -4.71 29.75
CA TYR A 576 -31.09 -3.42 29.12
C TYR A 576 -32.12 -2.41 29.59
N LYS A 577 -31.74 -1.13 29.51
CA LYS A 577 -32.63 0.01 29.71
C LYS A 577 -32.55 0.89 28.49
N MET A 578 -33.71 1.33 28.02
CA MET A 578 -33.83 2.26 26.89
C MET A 578 -34.07 3.67 27.41
N PHE A 579 -33.40 4.64 26.78
CA PHE A 579 -33.54 6.06 27.11
C PHE A 579 -33.75 6.86 25.84
N ILE A 580 -34.97 7.36 25.67
CA ILE A 580 -35.30 8.28 24.58
C ILE A 580 -34.74 9.67 24.91
N LYS A 581 -34.03 10.27 23.95
CA LYS A 581 -33.54 11.66 24.05
C LYS A 581 -34.44 12.64 23.32
N ASN A 582 -34.91 12.27 22.13
CA ASN A 582 -35.82 13.05 21.31
C ASN A 582 -36.63 12.11 20.39
N SER A 583 -37.37 12.66 19.43
CA SER A 583 -38.22 11.93 18.47
C SER A 583 -37.47 10.98 17.54
N THR A 584 -36.16 11.15 17.33
CA THR A 584 -35.37 10.36 16.36
C THR A 584 -34.26 9.53 16.99
N TYR A 585 -33.86 9.86 18.22
CA TYR A 585 -32.69 9.30 18.88
C TYR A 585 -33.03 8.74 20.25
N PHE A 586 -32.65 7.48 20.43
CA PHE A 586 -32.62 6.82 21.72
C PHE A 586 -31.27 6.13 21.91
N TYR A 587 -30.98 5.77 23.15
CA TYR A 587 -29.83 4.93 23.45
C TYR A 587 -30.18 3.83 24.43
N LEU A 588 -29.52 2.69 24.27
CA LEU A 588 -29.63 1.53 25.12
C LEU A 588 -28.41 1.46 26.04
N THR A 589 -28.65 1.16 27.31
CA THR A 589 -27.59 0.79 28.26
C THR A 589 -27.74 -0.67 28.61
N LEU A 590 -26.71 -1.47 28.35
CA LEU A 590 -26.67 -2.89 28.68
C LEU A 590 -26.07 -3.09 30.08
N GLU A 591 -26.70 -3.95 30.87
CA GLU A 591 -26.21 -4.45 32.16
C GLU A 591 -25.93 -5.95 32.02
N PHE A 592 -24.66 -6.33 31.93
CA PHE A 592 -24.24 -7.72 31.74
C PHE A 592 -24.09 -8.44 33.08
N GLY A 593 -24.51 -9.71 33.12
CA GLY A 593 -24.36 -10.59 34.27
C GLY A 593 -23.07 -11.43 34.27
N SER A 594 -22.19 -11.23 33.28
CA SER A 594 -20.86 -11.86 33.19
C SER A 594 -19.90 -11.00 32.37
N ASP A 595 -18.62 -11.40 32.34
CA ASP A 595 -17.63 -10.79 31.46
C ASP A 595 -18.01 -10.98 29.97
N ILE A 596 -17.86 -9.93 29.17
CA ILE A 596 -18.14 -9.93 27.72
C ILE A 596 -16.83 -9.71 26.96
N PRO A 597 -16.43 -10.64 26.06
CA PRO A 597 -15.27 -10.46 25.20
C PRO A 597 -15.43 -9.31 24.21
N GLU A 598 -14.30 -8.73 23.79
CA GLU A 598 -14.27 -7.76 22.69
C GLU A 598 -14.85 -8.35 21.40
N LYS A 599 -15.56 -7.53 20.62
CA LYS A 599 -16.23 -7.89 19.35
C LYS A 599 -17.37 -8.90 19.49
N THR A 600 -17.92 -9.08 20.69
CA THR A 600 -19.19 -9.81 20.86
C THR A 600 -20.30 -9.10 20.09
N LYS A 601 -21.10 -9.85 19.31
CA LYS A 601 -22.14 -9.25 18.46
C LYS A 601 -23.45 -9.09 19.22
N LEU A 602 -23.99 -7.88 19.22
CA LEU A 602 -25.34 -7.54 19.65
C LEU A 602 -26.23 -7.43 18.42
N ILE A 603 -27.35 -8.14 18.43
CA ILE A 603 -28.36 -8.12 17.37
C ILE A 603 -29.59 -7.40 17.91
N ILE A 604 -29.99 -6.32 17.24
CA ILE A 604 -31.24 -5.60 17.47
C ILE A 604 -32.16 -5.88 16.29
N ASP A 605 -33.29 -6.53 16.57
CA ASP A 605 -34.29 -6.92 15.59
C ASP A 605 -35.61 -6.17 15.84
N LEU A 606 -36.00 -5.38 14.85
CA LEU A 606 -37.20 -4.56 14.80
C LEU A 606 -38.28 -5.13 13.87
N SER A 607 -38.06 -6.31 13.29
CA SER A 607 -38.92 -6.91 12.25
C SER A 607 -40.36 -7.20 12.70
N GLU A 608 -40.63 -7.18 14.00
CA GLU A 608 -42.00 -7.29 14.53
C GLU A 608 -42.84 -6.00 14.35
N ASN A 609 -42.24 -4.92 13.86
CA ASN A 609 -42.91 -3.64 13.66
C ASN A 609 -42.95 -3.25 12.19
N THR A 610 -44.03 -2.58 11.79
CA THR A 610 -44.07 -1.77 10.56
C THR A 610 -43.81 -0.31 10.93
N ILE A 611 -42.57 0.15 10.73
CA ILE A 611 -42.13 1.50 11.12
C ILE A 611 -42.26 2.47 9.94
N PHE A 612 -43.10 3.48 10.11
CA PHE A 612 -43.23 4.60 9.18
C PHE A 612 -42.68 5.89 9.81
N SER A 613 -42.17 6.78 8.96
CA SER A 613 -41.84 8.15 9.35
C SER A 613 -43.06 9.09 9.22
N LYS A 614 -42.99 10.25 9.85
CA LYS A 614 -43.97 11.33 9.67
C LYS A 614 -44.01 11.88 8.25
N SER A 615 -42.96 11.65 7.45
CA SER A 615 -42.93 11.95 6.02
C SER A 615 -43.43 10.79 5.14
N GLU A 616 -44.10 9.81 5.78
CA GLU A 616 -44.72 8.64 5.14
C GLU A 616 -43.73 7.69 4.44
N LYS A 617 -42.51 7.57 4.98
CA LYS A 617 -41.49 6.63 4.48
C LYS A 617 -41.42 5.38 5.36
N MET A 618 -41.04 4.25 4.78
CA MET A 618 -40.81 2.97 5.48
C MET A 618 -39.36 2.82 5.92
N LEU A 619 -39.09 2.13 7.01
CA LEU A 619 -37.72 1.77 7.39
C LEU A 619 -37.17 0.74 6.40
N ASP A 620 -35.95 0.95 5.90
CA ASP A 620 -35.30 0.03 4.95
C ASP A 620 -34.71 -1.22 5.61
N GLU A 621 -34.06 -1.07 6.76
CA GLU A 621 -33.40 -2.15 7.50
C GLU A 621 -33.99 -2.34 8.89
N TYR A 622 -34.28 -3.60 9.26
CA TYR A 622 -34.89 -3.97 10.55
C TYR A 622 -33.95 -4.72 11.48
N ILE A 623 -32.80 -5.21 10.99
CA ILE A 623 -31.87 -6.04 11.77
C ILE A 623 -30.50 -5.36 11.80
N TYR A 624 -30.06 -4.99 12.99
CA TYR A 624 -28.80 -4.26 13.19
C TYR A 624 -27.81 -5.12 13.99
N ASN A 625 -26.61 -5.30 13.43
CA ASN A 625 -25.51 -6.05 14.03
C ASN A 625 -24.45 -5.09 14.56
N ILE A 626 -24.21 -5.11 15.87
CA ILE A 626 -23.33 -4.15 16.56
C ILE A 626 -22.24 -4.91 17.31
N GLU A 627 -20.98 -4.51 17.13
CA GLU A 627 -19.85 -5.09 17.87
C GLU A 627 -19.64 -4.38 19.22
N LEU A 628 -19.58 -5.15 20.30
CA LEU A 628 -19.39 -4.63 21.65
C LEU A 628 -17.90 -4.57 22.03
N TYR A 629 -17.55 -3.60 22.86
CA TYR A 629 -16.27 -3.53 23.55
C TYR A 629 -16.21 -4.56 24.68
N GLU A 630 -14.99 -4.93 25.06
CA GLU A 630 -14.76 -5.82 26.20
C GLU A 630 -15.36 -5.22 27.49
N TYR A 631 -16.14 -6.03 28.22
CA TYR A 631 -16.73 -5.67 29.50
C TYR A 631 -16.28 -6.64 30.59
N SER A 632 -15.82 -6.10 31.72
CA SER A 632 -15.60 -6.91 32.93
C SER A 632 -16.66 -6.58 33.98
N GLU A 633 -17.35 -7.61 34.45
CA GLU A 633 -18.37 -7.52 35.50
C GLU A 633 -17.75 -7.02 36.81
N TYR A 634 -16.62 -7.60 37.20
CA TYR A 634 -15.94 -7.25 38.44
C TYR A 634 -15.55 -5.78 38.52
N LEU A 635 -14.93 -5.22 37.46
CA LEU A 635 -14.48 -3.82 37.45
C LEU A 635 -15.64 -2.81 37.54
N ASN A 636 -16.83 -3.20 37.07
CA ASN A 636 -18.01 -2.36 37.08
C ASN A 636 -18.87 -2.50 38.34
N SER A 637 -18.57 -3.49 39.18
CA SER A 637 -19.22 -3.72 40.48
C SER A 637 -19.07 -2.52 41.44
N ALA A 638 -20.03 -2.37 42.35
CA ALA A 638 -19.97 -1.37 43.41
C ALA A 638 -18.74 -1.55 44.32
N GLU A 639 -18.31 -2.80 44.52
CA GLU A 639 -17.12 -3.13 45.32
C GLU A 639 -15.85 -2.57 44.67
N ALA A 640 -15.63 -2.81 43.37
CA ALA A 640 -14.46 -2.31 42.65
C ALA A 640 -14.41 -0.79 42.61
N LYS A 641 -15.56 -0.12 42.37
CA LYS A 641 -15.66 1.36 42.40
C LYS A 641 -15.32 1.93 43.77
N THR A 642 -15.76 1.26 44.85
CA THR A 642 -15.48 1.66 46.24
C THR A 642 -14.00 1.52 46.58
N ILE A 643 -13.36 0.40 46.18
CA ILE A 643 -11.92 0.19 46.34
C ILE A 643 -11.15 1.29 45.60
N THR A 644 -11.49 1.53 44.33
CA THR A 644 -10.83 2.52 43.48
C THR A 644 -10.84 3.90 44.12
N LYS A 645 -12.04 4.39 44.50
CA LYS A 645 -12.22 5.70 45.11
C LYS A 645 -11.49 5.83 46.45
N SER A 646 -11.47 4.77 47.26
CA SER A 646 -10.83 4.79 48.58
C SER A 646 -9.31 4.83 48.48
N VAL A 647 -8.74 3.97 47.63
CA VAL A 647 -7.27 3.91 47.42
C VAL A 647 -6.76 5.16 46.73
N SER A 648 -7.46 5.67 45.70
CA SER A 648 -7.07 6.89 45.01
C SER A 648 -7.12 8.11 45.93
N SER A 649 -8.16 8.22 46.76
CA SER A 649 -8.30 9.32 47.72
C SER A 649 -7.24 9.24 48.81
N GLY A 650 -6.96 8.04 49.32
CA GLY A 650 -5.89 7.80 50.28
C GLY A 650 -4.52 8.17 49.71
N SER A 651 -4.23 7.74 48.48
CA SER A 651 -2.97 8.05 47.78
C SER A 651 -2.77 9.54 47.56
N LYS A 652 -3.82 10.27 47.13
CA LYS A 652 -3.81 11.74 47.00
C LYS A 652 -3.56 12.43 48.35
N ALA A 653 -4.27 12.02 49.40
CA ALA A 653 -4.13 12.60 50.73
C ALA A 653 -2.71 12.40 51.28
N ILE A 654 -2.20 11.17 51.22
CA ILE A 654 -0.85 10.82 51.65
C ILE A 654 0.20 11.64 50.90
N THR A 655 0.11 11.71 49.57
CA THR A 655 1.06 12.48 48.74
C THR A 655 1.04 13.97 49.08
N THR A 656 -0.15 14.55 49.26
CA THR A 656 -0.33 15.97 49.62
C THR A 656 0.25 16.28 51.00
N ILE A 657 -0.01 15.43 52.00
CA ILE A 657 0.53 15.57 53.36
C ILE A 657 2.05 15.42 53.35
N SER A 658 2.58 14.47 52.58
CA SER A 658 4.02 14.25 52.47
C SER A 658 4.71 15.44 51.81
N ILE A 659 4.17 16.01 50.72
CA ILE A 659 4.72 17.24 50.11
C ILE A 659 4.72 18.39 51.12
N GLY A 660 3.61 18.63 51.82
CA GLY A 660 3.52 19.67 52.85
C GLY A 660 4.52 19.47 53.99
N SER A 661 4.69 18.23 54.46
CA SER A 661 5.61 17.88 55.55
C SER A 661 7.08 17.90 55.12
N GLY A 662 7.37 17.53 53.87
CA GLY A 662 8.71 17.53 53.29
C GLY A 662 9.29 18.92 53.06
N ILE A 663 8.43 19.90 52.78
CA ILE A 663 8.82 21.33 52.73
C ILE A 663 9.28 21.82 54.11
N ILE A 664 8.72 21.27 55.20
CA ILE A 664 8.97 21.71 56.58
C ILE A 664 10.11 20.94 57.26
N SER A 665 10.32 19.66 56.91
CA SER A 665 11.17 18.73 57.69
C SER A 665 12.22 17.98 56.87
N ASN A 666 11.85 16.95 56.11
CA ASN A 666 12.77 16.13 55.32
C ASN A 666 12.21 15.84 53.90
N PRO A 667 12.71 16.53 52.87
CA PRO A 667 12.27 16.34 51.48
C PRO A 667 12.49 14.91 50.96
N SER A 668 13.47 14.16 51.48
CA SER A 668 13.85 12.84 50.96
C SER A 668 12.78 11.76 51.20
N ALA A 669 12.03 11.86 52.30
CA ALA A 669 10.97 10.92 52.62
C ALA A 669 9.79 11.01 51.64
N VAL A 670 9.54 12.21 51.09
CA VAL A 670 8.48 12.45 50.10
C VAL A 670 8.77 11.72 48.80
N TRP A 671 10.01 11.85 48.29
CA TRP A 671 10.42 11.21 47.04
C TRP A 671 10.39 9.68 47.13
N SER A 672 10.82 9.11 48.26
CA SER A 672 10.75 7.65 48.46
C SER A 672 9.31 7.13 48.42
N LEU A 673 8.37 7.89 48.97
CA LEU A 673 6.97 7.53 49.01
C LEU A 673 6.32 7.59 47.61
N ILE A 674 6.57 8.68 46.86
CA ILE A 674 6.06 8.83 45.50
C ILE A 674 6.63 7.74 44.58
N ASN A 675 7.92 7.44 44.66
CA ASN A 675 8.52 6.32 43.92
C ASN A 675 7.84 4.99 44.22
N THR A 676 7.56 4.74 45.51
CA THR A 676 6.91 3.49 45.93
C THR A 676 5.50 3.39 45.35
N ILE A 677 4.73 4.48 45.41
CA ILE A 677 3.38 4.56 44.84
C ILE A 677 3.41 4.35 43.32
N GLN A 678 4.33 4.99 42.60
CA GLN A 678 4.52 4.82 41.15
C GLN A 678 4.80 3.36 40.79
N ILE A 679 5.82 2.75 41.40
CA ILE A 679 6.21 1.36 41.11
C ILE A 679 5.04 0.41 41.36
N ILE A 680 4.35 0.54 42.51
CA ILE A 680 3.19 -0.28 42.86
C ILE A 680 2.07 -0.11 41.83
N SER A 681 1.82 1.12 41.37
CA SER A 681 0.77 1.38 40.38
C SER A 681 1.08 0.73 39.04
N TYR A 682 2.32 0.83 38.57
CA TYR A 682 2.73 0.33 37.25
C TYR A 682 2.85 -1.19 37.15
N ILE A 683 2.86 -1.92 38.27
CA ILE A 683 2.73 -3.39 38.26
C ILE A 683 1.49 -3.83 37.47
N SER A 684 0.41 -3.05 37.51
CA SER A 684 -0.83 -3.34 36.79
C SER A 684 -0.73 -3.21 35.26
N LEU A 685 0.33 -2.56 34.73
CA LEU A 685 0.61 -2.50 33.28
C LEU A 685 1.39 -3.71 32.76
N GLY A 686 1.95 -4.53 33.66
CA GLY A 686 2.69 -5.73 33.30
C GLY A 686 1.80 -6.86 32.78
N SER A 687 2.41 -7.80 32.05
CA SER A 687 1.76 -9.02 31.54
C SER A 687 1.57 -10.11 32.60
N ALA A 688 1.89 -9.83 33.87
CA ALA A 688 1.73 -10.79 34.95
C ALA A 688 0.23 -11.14 35.15
N PRO A 689 -0.12 -12.42 35.34
CA PRO A 689 -1.50 -12.85 35.54
C PRO A 689 -1.97 -12.46 36.96
N LEU A 690 -2.42 -11.22 37.11
CA LEU A 690 -3.01 -10.69 38.34
C LEU A 690 -4.52 -10.89 38.32
N THR A 691 -5.12 -11.16 39.48
CA THR A 691 -6.58 -11.16 39.62
C THR A 691 -7.14 -9.77 39.32
N PRO A 692 -8.34 -9.64 38.72
CA PRO A 692 -8.95 -8.33 38.43
C PRO A 692 -9.02 -7.43 39.67
N ARG A 693 -9.27 -8.01 40.84
CA ARG A 693 -9.25 -7.35 42.15
C ARG A 693 -7.90 -6.74 42.50
N LEU A 694 -6.84 -7.53 42.41
CA LEU A 694 -5.49 -7.06 42.71
C LEU A 694 -5.01 -6.04 41.68
N LYS A 695 -5.31 -6.26 40.40
CA LYS A 695 -4.97 -5.34 39.32
C LYS A 695 -5.64 -3.97 39.51
N ASN A 696 -6.93 -3.94 39.83
CA ASN A 696 -7.67 -2.71 40.12
C ASN A 696 -7.15 -2.00 41.37
N PHE A 697 -6.86 -2.75 42.45
CA PHE A 697 -6.29 -2.21 43.68
C PHE A 697 -4.94 -1.52 43.44
N LEU A 698 -4.03 -2.18 42.72
CA LEU A 698 -2.70 -1.65 42.41
C LEU A 698 -2.78 -0.44 41.47
N GLY A 699 -3.55 -0.52 40.39
CA GLY A 699 -3.71 0.60 39.44
C GLY A 699 -4.29 1.87 40.09
N SER A 700 -5.13 1.72 41.11
CA SER A 700 -5.76 2.84 41.83
C SER A 700 -4.76 3.77 42.54
N PHE A 701 -3.53 3.30 42.81
CA PHE A 701 -2.46 4.14 43.36
C PHE A 701 -1.97 5.22 42.39
N GLY A 702 -2.07 5.00 41.08
CA GLY A 702 -1.52 5.90 40.05
C GLY A 702 -2.23 7.25 39.91
N GLN A 703 -3.41 7.41 40.51
CA GLN A 703 -4.19 8.66 40.45
C GLN A 703 -3.81 9.66 41.55
N TYR A 704 -2.53 9.85 41.84
CA TYR A 704 -2.07 10.76 42.92
C TYR A 704 -1.76 12.19 42.44
N ASN A 705 -1.95 12.51 41.15
CA ASN A 705 -1.62 13.83 40.59
C ASN A 705 -2.31 14.99 41.33
N ILE A 706 -1.53 16.00 41.74
CA ILE A 706 -1.96 17.15 42.55
C ILE A 706 -2.00 18.45 41.72
N ALA A 707 -1.24 18.52 40.63
CA ALA A 707 -1.15 19.71 39.79
C ALA A 707 -2.10 19.68 38.59
N PRO A 708 -2.64 20.84 38.16
CA PRO A 708 -3.39 20.93 36.93
C PRO A 708 -2.50 20.58 35.74
N ASN A 709 -3.09 19.95 34.74
CA ASN A 709 -2.38 19.54 33.53
C ASN A 709 -2.55 20.62 32.45
N VAL A 710 -1.52 21.44 32.25
CA VAL A 710 -1.56 22.56 31.28
C VAL A 710 -1.56 22.04 29.84
N ALA A 711 -1.12 20.82 29.59
CA ALA A 711 -1.09 20.23 28.24
C ALA A 711 -2.47 20.15 27.59
N TYR A 712 -3.56 19.98 28.37
CA TYR A 712 -4.93 20.00 27.83
C TYR A 712 -5.39 21.35 27.25
N TYR A 713 -4.69 22.44 27.58
CA TYR A 713 -4.95 23.76 26.99
C TYR A 713 -4.11 24.02 25.74
N ILE A 714 -3.05 23.24 25.53
CA ILE A 714 -2.10 23.40 24.42
C ILE A 714 -2.38 22.38 23.31
N PHE A 715 -2.69 21.14 23.70
CA PHE A 715 -2.95 20.03 22.80
C PHE A 715 -4.44 19.67 22.83
N ALA A 716 -5.03 19.51 21.64
CA ALA A 716 -6.43 19.14 21.51
C ALA A 716 -6.64 17.67 21.94
N PRO A 717 -7.56 17.38 22.87
CA PRO A 717 -7.87 16.02 23.28
C PRO A 717 -8.59 15.20 22.19
N ASN A 718 -8.99 15.82 21.08
CA ASN A 718 -9.73 15.18 19.98
C ASN A 718 -8.82 14.55 18.91
N SER A 719 -7.50 14.73 19.00
CA SER A 719 -6.50 14.14 18.08
C SER A 719 -5.72 13.02 18.78
N THR A 720 -6.40 11.98 19.25
CA THR A 720 -5.76 10.98 20.13
C THR A 720 -5.85 9.57 19.57
N SER A 721 -4.70 8.93 19.46
CA SER A 721 -4.58 7.47 19.41
C SER A 721 -5.07 6.88 20.74
N GLU A 722 -5.98 5.90 20.68
CA GLU A 722 -6.45 5.19 21.87
C GLU A 722 -5.28 4.44 22.52
N PRO A 723 -5.17 4.42 23.86
CA PRO A 723 -4.21 3.55 24.52
C PRO A 723 -4.53 2.07 24.26
N TYR A 724 -3.48 1.25 24.22
CA TYR A 724 -3.65 -0.20 24.21
C TYR A 724 -4.39 -0.69 25.47
N LEU A 725 -4.98 -1.89 25.41
CA LEU A 725 -5.97 -2.37 26.38
C LEU A 725 -5.55 -2.26 27.86
N GLU A 726 -4.34 -2.69 28.24
CA GLU A 726 -3.92 -2.60 29.64
C GLU A 726 -3.67 -1.16 30.11
N ALA A 727 -3.26 -0.25 29.22
CA ALA A 727 -3.15 1.17 29.53
C ALA A 727 -4.53 1.84 29.74
N ARG A 728 -5.56 1.42 28.99
CA ARG A 728 -6.95 1.85 29.24
C ARG A 728 -7.44 1.35 30.60
N ARG A 729 -7.18 0.07 30.92
CA ARG A 729 -7.52 -0.51 32.23
C ARG A 729 -6.78 0.15 33.40
N PHE A 730 -5.57 0.67 33.17
CA PHE A 730 -4.83 1.47 34.15
C PHE A 730 -5.48 2.84 34.42
N GLY A 731 -6.36 3.32 33.53
CA GLY A 731 -7.12 4.56 33.69
C GLY A 731 -6.63 5.72 32.83
N LEU A 732 -5.82 5.46 31.80
CA LEU A 732 -5.42 6.49 30.83
C LEU A 732 -6.50 6.69 29.77
N GLN A 733 -6.80 7.96 29.47
CA GLN A 733 -7.79 8.34 28.46
C GLN A 733 -7.21 8.46 27.05
N THR A 734 -5.89 8.66 26.95
CA THR A 734 -5.18 8.90 25.69
C THR A 734 -3.79 8.27 25.76
N SER A 735 -3.25 7.83 24.63
CA SER A 735 -1.86 7.36 24.55
C SER A 735 -0.86 8.49 24.31
N VAL A 736 -1.32 9.71 24.06
CA VAL A 736 -0.46 10.86 23.74
C VAL A 736 0.42 11.22 24.93
N PHE A 737 1.74 11.15 24.72
CA PHE A 737 2.79 11.41 25.72
C PHE A 737 2.61 12.76 26.41
N TRP A 738 2.40 13.83 25.65
CA TRP A 738 2.29 15.19 26.20
C TRP A 738 1.07 15.38 27.09
N LEU A 739 -0.06 14.74 26.75
CA LEU A 739 -1.27 14.80 27.57
C LEU A 739 -1.10 13.99 28.86
N ASN A 740 -0.36 12.88 28.84
CA ASN A 740 -0.12 12.06 30.04
C ASN A 740 0.99 12.62 30.95
N THR A 741 2.00 13.29 30.40
CA THR A 741 3.12 13.90 31.16
C THR A 741 2.87 15.35 31.60
N GLY A 742 1.83 15.99 31.08
CA GLY A 742 1.65 17.44 31.21
C GLY A 742 1.53 17.96 32.64
N SER A 743 0.98 17.20 33.59
CA SER A 743 0.95 17.60 35.02
C SER A 743 2.36 17.73 35.61
N MET A 744 3.32 16.90 35.17
CA MET A 744 4.71 16.94 35.64
C MET A 744 5.42 18.15 35.09
N PHE A 745 5.23 18.44 33.80
CA PHE A 745 5.75 19.65 33.20
C PHE A 745 5.16 20.90 33.87
N THR A 746 3.87 20.92 34.23
CA THR A 746 3.30 22.02 35.03
C THR A 746 4.07 22.21 36.34
N ILE A 747 4.33 21.13 37.10
CA ILE A 747 5.07 21.20 38.37
C ILE A 747 6.49 21.73 38.14
N PHE A 748 7.16 21.26 37.08
CA PHE A 748 8.49 21.72 36.71
C PHE A 748 8.50 23.22 36.41
N PHE A 749 7.59 23.70 35.56
CA PHE A 749 7.50 25.12 35.21
C PHE A 749 7.16 25.99 36.42
N VAL A 750 6.24 25.55 37.28
CA VAL A 750 5.93 26.26 38.53
C VAL A 750 7.16 26.35 39.42
N ALA A 751 7.94 25.27 39.56
CA ALA A 751 9.18 25.29 40.33
C ALA A 751 10.24 26.23 39.71
N CYS A 752 10.37 26.25 38.39
CA CYS A 752 11.26 27.16 37.66
C CYS A 752 10.90 28.64 37.87
N VAL A 753 9.60 28.97 38.02
CA VAL A 753 9.13 30.34 38.31
C VAL A 753 9.24 30.68 39.79
N LEU A 754 8.92 29.73 40.68
CA LEU A 754 8.96 29.94 42.13
C LEU A 754 10.39 30.22 42.61
N TRP A 755 11.38 29.55 42.05
CA TRP A 755 12.80 29.71 42.39
C TRP A 755 13.32 31.17 42.31
N PRO A 756 13.24 31.88 41.16
CA PRO A 756 13.67 33.26 41.06
C PRO A 756 12.83 34.20 41.93
N VAL A 757 11.53 33.92 42.12
CA VAL A 757 10.67 34.69 43.02
C VAL A 757 11.16 34.57 44.47
N LEU A 758 11.47 33.37 44.95
CA LEU A 758 12.03 33.16 46.29
C LEU A 758 13.41 33.82 46.45
N LEU A 759 14.26 33.77 45.42
CA LEU A 759 15.54 34.47 45.40
C LEU A 759 15.37 35.98 45.53
N ILE A 760 14.42 36.57 44.80
CA ILE A 760 14.10 38.01 44.87
C ILE A 760 13.55 38.36 46.27
N LEU A 761 12.60 37.58 46.78
CA LEU A 761 12.01 37.79 48.11
C LEU A 761 13.05 37.69 49.23
N SER A 762 14.04 36.81 49.11
CA SER A 762 15.13 36.68 50.08
C SER A 762 16.05 37.91 50.17
N LYS A 763 16.02 38.80 49.16
CA LYS A 763 16.79 40.05 49.14
C LYS A 763 16.05 41.24 49.76
N PHE A 764 14.75 41.10 50.06
CA PHE A 764 13.98 42.15 50.74
C PHE A 764 14.18 42.06 52.26
N LYS A 765 14.61 43.17 52.89
CA LYS A 765 14.82 43.28 54.35
C LYS A 765 13.62 42.87 55.22
N LEU A 766 12.40 42.94 54.68
CA LEU A 766 11.15 42.51 55.35
C LEU A 766 11.05 40.98 55.56
N PHE A 767 11.79 40.19 54.78
CA PHE A 767 11.72 38.72 54.77
C PHE A 767 13.07 38.05 55.00
N GLU A 768 14.03 38.78 55.58
CA GLU A 768 15.39 38.33 55.87
C GLU A 768 15.36 37.25 56.98
N ASN A 769 15.06 36.01 56.60
CA ASN A 769 14.81 34.89 57.51
C ASN A 769 15.76 33.73 57.20
N ARG A 770 16.50 33.26 58.22
CA ARG A 770 17.40 32.09 58.13
C ARG A 770 16.73 30.82 57.58
N LYS A 771 15.41 30.70 57.72
CA LYS A 771 14.65 29.57 57.14
C LYS A 771 14.53 29.67 55.62
N LEU A 772 14.33 30.87 55.08
CA LEU A 772 14.15 31.09 53.64
C LEU A 772 15.46 30.86 52.87
N THR A 773 16.59 31.33 53.41
CA THR A 773 17.93 31.07 52.83
C THR A 773 18.29 29.58 52.84
N LYS A 774 17.95 28.84 53.91
CA LYS A 774 18.15 27.38 53.97
C LYS A 774 17.29 26.60 52.97
N ILE A 775 16.06 27.06 52.72
CA ILE A 775 15.19 26.49 51.67
C ILE A 775 15.79 26.75 50.28
N ILE A 776 16.32 27.95 50.05
CA ILE A 776 16.96 28.33 48.77
C ILE A 776 18.20 27.46 48.49
N GLU A 777 19.09 27.26 49.46
CA GLU A 777 20.27 26.39 49.27
C GLU A 777 19.90 24.96 48.86
N ASN A 778 18.84 24.40 49.44
CA ASN A 778 18.34 23.07 49.09
C ASN A 778 17.72 23.00 47.68
N TYR A 779 17.08 24.06 47.20
CA TYR A 779 16.41 24.08 45.89
C TYR A 779 17.37 24.25 44.70
N ARG A 780 18.55 24.88 44.88
CA ARG A 780 19.46 25.28 43.78
C ARG A 780 19.87 24.14 42.84
N TYR A 781 20.07 22.93 43.37
CA TYR A 781 20.48 21.76 42.58
C TYR A 781 19.80 20.45 43.02
N SER A 782 19.55 20.26 44.31
CA SER A 782 19.01 19.00 44.84
C SER A 782 17.58 18.74 44.37
N PHE A 783 16.74 19.78 44.28
CA PHE A 783 15.35 19.65 43.82
C PHE A 783 15.27 19.22 42.36
N PHE A 784 15.95 19.91 41.44
CA PHE A 784 15.88 19.62 40.00
C PHE A 784 16.43 18.24 39.64
N ILE A 785 17.56 17.84 40.22
CA ILE A 785 18.12 16.50 40.01
C ILE A 785 17.17 15.42 40.52
N ARG A 786 16.59 15.59 41.72
CA ARG A 786 15.62 14.64 42.27
C ARG A 786 14.33 14.60 41.48
N PHE A 787 13.86 15.75 41.00
CA PHE A 787 12.67 15.84 40.15
C PHE A 787 12.86 15.07 38.85
N ILE A 788 14.02 15.21 38.18
CA ILE A 788 14.34 14.46 36.95
C ILE A 788 14.40 12.96 37.24
N ILE A 789 15.07 12.55 38.32
CA ILE A 789 15.14 11.12 38.71
C ILE A 789 13.74 10.56 39.00
N GLN A 790 12.89 11.33 39.68
CA GLN A 790 11.53 10.93 40.03
C GLN A 790 10.62 10.79 38.81
N THR A 791 10.75 11.70 37.84
CA THR A 791 9.89 11.75 36.65
C THR A 791 10.37 10.83 35.53
N PHE A 792 11.61 10.33 35.60
CA PHE A 792 12.19 9.44 34.60
C PHE A 792 11.32 8.20 34.33
N LEU A 793 10.82 7.54 35.38
CA LEU A 793 9.98 6.35 35.23
C LEU A 793 8.67 6.66 34.50
N ASP A 794 8.02 7.77 34.87
CA ASP A 794 6.76 8.19 34.27
C ASP A 794 6.95 8.61 32.80
N VAL A 795 8.00 9.38 32.49
CA VAL A 795 8.36 9.77 31.13
C VAL A 795 8.62 8.53 30.27
N GLY A 796 9.40 7.57 30.79
CA GLY A 796 9.68 6.32 30.10
C GLY A 796 8.42 5.49 29.84
N ILE A 797 7.57 5.32 30.85
CA ILE A 797 6.33 4.55 30.73
C ILE A 797 5.36 5.21 29.76
N TYR A 798 5.14 6.52 29.83
CA TYR A 798 4.23 7.20 28.90
C TYR A 798 4.77 7.22 27.47
N ALA A 799 6.09 7.26 27.27
CA ALA A 799 6.70 7.10 25.95
C ALA A 799 6.46 5.68 25.39
N ILE A 800 6.67 4.64 26.21
CA ILE A 800 6.39 3.26 25.82
C ILE A 800 4.90 3.06 25.51
N ILE A 801 4.01 3.66 26.31
CA ILE A 801 2.56 3.58 26.09
C ILE A 801 2.19 4.22 24.75
N GLN A 802 2.74 5.39 24.41
CA GLN A 802 2.51 6.01 23.10
C GLN A 802 2.99 5.10 21.97
N ILE A 803 4.23 4.61 22.04
CA ILE A 803 4.82 3.74 21.01
C ILE A 803 3.98 2.47 20.82
N ARG A 804 3.65 1.78 21.91
CA ARG A 804 2.87 0.53 21.88
C ARG A 804 1.44 0.74 21.38
N SER A 805 0.86 1.92 21.60
CA SER A 805 -0.51 2.24 21.15
C SER A 805 -0.59 2.67 19.69
N VAL A 806 0.53 3.07 19.07
CA VAL A 806 0.60 3.49 17.66
C VAL A 806 1.06 2.36 16.74
N ILE A 807 1.74 1.33 17.26
CA ILE A 807 2.34 0.22 16.49
C ILE A 807 1.38 -0.95 16.18
N ILE A 808 0.07 -0.85 16.50
CA ILE A 808 -0.89 -1.87 16.03
C ILE A 808 -1.50 -1.40 14.70
N ILE A 809 -0.79 -1.74 13.61
CA ILE A 809 -1.39 -1.99 12.28
C ILE A 809 -1.76 -3.47 12.23
#